data_AF-A0A9Q0MD50-F1
#
_entry.id   AF-A0A9Q0MD50-F1
#
_cell.length_a   1.000
_cell.length_b   1.000
_cell.length_c   1.000
_cell.angle_alpha   90.00
_cell.angle_beta   90.00
_cell.angle_gamma   90.00
#
_symmetry.space_group_name_H-M   'P 1'
#
loop_
_entity.id
_entity.type
_entity.pdbx_description
1 polymer ?
#
loop_
_entity_poly.entity_id
_entity_poly.type
_entity_poly.pdbx_seq_one_letter_code
_entity_poly.pdbx_strand_id
1 'polypeptide(L)'
;MGMEKTFDLIVIGGGISGLSSVFHLLKNGFQGSIGLLEGQDRLGGRIYSRKTRVEEQKIEIGANWIHGIIDNPIYNILYSKQCLDPVSITSKSSYNTQAKTSDGKDVNSYWIHKVYEAYSNIFKRTELFFTNDEDVSNYHDSLGLYLQKEIDKWIETEVKDDSIKEIVKMLFRSFLKRETCISGSDSMDVVSLKNIGAYKELPGGNVTISKGYVCLIDSLLEDINSLCNKEDQFVIFKEHKVIKVNWPGLDNSNDSFKSVNGFNVKFDCENGNTFQSNHVIVTIPLGCLKADGATMFEPPLPNYKLNCIERMGFDVVDKIFLEYSSKSTISNIFTRDGVTTDEMFLLWNEDENNGSWYTKIYSIYYISDHCIQLWASGKEARILEGLSEDQVNDDITPQLRKFFKDPNFPRADNVIVTHWAMDPFCRGSYSYVAQNSSIQDIKQFAMPIYLNQNDSQPVIAFAGEATHDLMSNQVEMSQVGETNSTLSSYNLNHEESNLTRDVFVLLLYLVTSILAMLGNLFVCATIYRKKRFNSTTYVLIFNMAISDILGGFVIPSQWLFCSSLLLDSGSFGHTICGILKSLQILSYYVSSLTMVAIAYDRFILICRPMSSRIKVTVLLAIIWILGLIFISNNFFTLRVSEYFSPTKGLITCRVVFQTNVGITLRRVRVLALMITQYVIPLGLTAIFYILVMRRIWSREQIAGAANDKKREEFDRKKRQTIIMLIVAFATHPPGMCCPIGLASPVVPSIHLSKFKNEAKRYWKMISTCCHITLDDDSSTNSGLGASTQDSIPNQTDVSTVVKIEEKLPSNNMEMIDLAQPDGQIKSEKDAVPEDT
;
A
#
# COMPACT_ATOMS: atom_id res chain seq x y z
N MET A 1 19.14 -46.63 -12.83
CA MET A 1 19.92 -45.83 -13.80
C MET A 1 19.31 -44.44 -13.79
N GLY A 2 20.03 -43.44 -13.28
CA GLY A 2 19.56 -42.04 -13.32
C GLY A 2 19.49 -41.56 -14.78
N MET A 3 18.49 -40.75 -15.11
CA MET A 3 18.40 -40.12 -16.43
C MET A 3 19.31 -38.88 -16.45
N GLU A 4 20.17 -38.80 -17.46
CA GLU A 4 20.95 -37.59 -17.76
C GLU A 4 20.07 -36.64 -18.60
N LYS A 5 19.80 -35.43 -18.08
CA LYS A 5 18.95 -34.42 -18.75
C LYS A 5 19.72 -33.11 -18.96
N THR A 6 19.45 -32.44 -20.07
CA THR A 6 20.18 -31.23 -20.49
C THR A 6 19.23 -30.05 -20.65
N PHE A 7 19.62 -28.87 -20.18
CA PHE A 7 18.86 -27.62 -20.30
C PHE A 7 19.79 -26.46 -20.68
N ASP A 8 19.26 -25.41 -21.31
CA ASP A 8 20.05 -24.18 -21.54
C ASP A 8 20.34 -23.47 -20.23
N LEU A 9 19.36 -23.46 -19.32
CA LEU A 9 19.44 -22.86 -17.99
C LEU A 9 18.86 -23.81 -16.93
N ILE A 10 19.58 -23.96 -15.82
CA ILE A 10 19.05 -24.58 -14.60
C ILE A 10 18.80 -23.49 -13.54
N VAL A 11 17.66 -23.58 -12.86
CA VAL A 11 17.35 -22.78 -11.66
C VAL A 11 17.31 -23.72 -10.46
N ILE A 12 18.12 -23.47 -9.43
CA ILE A 12 18.15 -24.28 -8.21
C ILE A 12 17.30 -23.60 -7.13
N GLY A 13 16.16 -24.20 -6.80
CA GLY A 13 15.18 -23.71 -5.84
C GLY A 13 13.88 -23.27 -6.51
N GLY A 14 12.77 -23.87 -6.08
CA GLY A 14 11.38 -23.57 -6.43
C GLY A 14 10.69 -22.61 -5.47
N GLY A 15 11.47 -21.81 -4.75
CA GLY A 15 10.98 -20.64 -4.04
C GLY A 15 10.56 -19.52 -4.99
N ILE A 16 10.00 -18.46 -4.43
CA ILE A 16 9.51 -17.32 -5.21
C ILE A 16 10.61 -16.62 -6.03
N SER A 17 11.85 -16.57 -5.56
CA SER A 17 12.99 -16.01 -6.30
C SER A 17 13.33 -16.83 -7.56
N GLY A 18 13.34 -18.17 -7.43
CA GLY A 18 13.56 -19.07 -8.56
C GLY A 18 12.43 -18.96 -9.59
N LEU A 19 11.17 -18.99 -9.14
CA LEU A 19 10.02 -18.82 -10.03
C LEU A 19 9.99 -17.42 -10.68
N SER A 20 10.30 -16.37 -9.92
CA SER A 20 10.35 -14.99 -10.43
C SER A 20 11.44 -14.83 -11.50
N SER A 21 12.61 -15.46 -11.30
CA SER A 21 13.68 -15.50 -12.29
C SER A 21 13.21 -16.12 -13.61
N VAL A 22 12.49 -17.25 -13.54
CA VAL A 22 11.89 -17.91 -14.72
C VAL A 22 10.88 -17.00 -15.40
N PHE A 23 9.93 -16.44 -14.64
CA PHE A 23 8.92 -15.51 -15.15
C PHE A 23 9.55 -14.35 -15.90
N HIS A 24 10.56 -13.70 -15.32
CA HIS A 24 11.21 -12.55 -15.93
C HIS A 24 12.04 -12.92 -17.16
N LEU A 25 12.69 -14.08 -17.20
CA LEU A 25 13.40 -14.54 -18.39
C LEU A 25 12.42 -14.78 -19.55
N LEU A 26 11.33 -15.50 -19.31
CA LEU A 26 10.31 -15.78 -20.33
C LEU A 26 9.62 -14.50 -20.80
N LYS A 27 9.27 -13.60 -19.87
CA LYS A 27 8.68 -12.30 -20.19
C LYS A 27 9.59 -11.42 -21.07
N ASN A 28 10.91 -11.55 -20.90
CA ASN A 28 11.91 -10.87 -21.73
C ASN A 28 12.29 -11.65 -22.99
N GLY A 29 11.52 -12.69 -23.35
CA GLY A 29 11.66 -13.39 -24.62
C GLY A 29 12.75 -14.46 -24.66
N PHE A 30 13.23 -14.96 -23.52
CA PHE A 30 14.16 -16.09 -23.48
C PHE A 30 13.56 -17.30 -24.22
N GLN A 31 14.32 -17.87 -25.17
CA GLN A 31 13.86 -18.95 -26.06
C GLN A 31 14.39 -20.33 -25.67
N GLY A 32 15.37 -20.39 -24.76
CA GLY A 32 15.99 -21.64 -24.32
C GLY A 32 15.09 -22.45 -23.40
N SER A 33 15.49 -23.69 -23.17
CA SER A 33 14.92 -24.63 -22.20
C SER A 33 15.38 -24.31 -20.77
N ILE A 34 14.44 -24.32 -19.83
CA ILE A 34 14.67 -24.03 -18.42
C ILE A 34 14.25 -25.24 -17.57
N GLY A 35 15.19 -25.78 -16.78
CA GLY A 35 14.91 -26.78 -15.76
C GLY A 35 14.96 -26.16 -14.37
N LEU A 36 13.92 -26.33 -13.56
CA LEU A 36 13.92 -25.92 -12.16
C LEU A 36 14.05 -27.15 -11.25
N LEU A 37 15.07 -27.15 -10.40
CA LEU A 37 15.36 -28.23 -9.45
C LEU A 37 14.97 -27.77 -8.04
N GLU A 38 13.91 -28.35 -7.49
CA GLU A 38 13.43 -28.12 -6.12
C GLU A 38 13.72 -29.34 -5.25
N GLY A 39 14.29 -29.09 -4.06
CA GLY A 39 14.67 -30.15 -3.13
C GLY A 39 13.47 -30.81 -2.43
N GLN A 40 12.42 -30.03 -2.18
CA GLN A 40 11.18 -30.48 -1.54
C GLN A 40 10.19 -31.10 -2.56
N ASP A 41 9.13 -31.72 -2.04
CA ASP A 41 7.97 -32.19 -2.78
C ASP A 41 6.99 -31.04 -3.16
N ARG A 42 7.28 -29.82 -2.71
CA ARG A 42 6.46 -28.62 -2.89
C ARG A 42 7.28 -27.42 -3.38
N LEU A 43 6.59 -26.48 -4.00
CA LEU A 43 7.14 -25.17 -4.36
C LEU A 43 6.88 -24.15 -3.22
N GLY A 44 7.47 -22.97 -3.35
CA GLY A 44 7.27 -21.84 -2.44
C GLY A 44 8.37 -21.66 -1.39
N GLY A 45 9.15 -22.69 -1.06
CA GLY A 45 10.22 -22.60 -0.06
C GLY A 45 9.69 -22.12 1.29
N ARG A 46 10.14 -20.96 1.77
CA ARG A 46 9.67 -20.33 3.02
C ARG A 46 8.25 -19.73 2.95
N ILE A 47 7.63 -19.72 1.77
CA ILE A 47 6.19 -19.53 1.64
C ILE A 47 5.52 -20.88 1.88
N TYR A 48 4.88 -21.01 3.04
CA TYR A 48 4.19 -22.24 3.38
C TYR A 48 2.99 -21.96 4.29
N SER A 49 1.82 -22.40 3.83
CA SER A 49 0.55 -22.33 4.54
C SER A 49 0.09 -23.73 4.95
N ARG A 50 -0.45 -23.88 6.15
CA ARG A 50 -1.05 -25.12 6.66
C ARG A 50 -2.47 -24.84 7.15
N LYS A 51 -3.30 -25.88 7.27
CA LYS A 51 -4.58 -25.77 7.97
C LYS A 51 -4.42 -26.05 9.46
N THR A 52 -5.13 -25.31 10.30
CA THR A 52 -5.35 -25.64 11.71
C THR A 52 -6.10 -26.98 11.83
N ARG A 53 -5.90 -27.72 12.92
CA ARG A 53 -6.57 -29.01 13.14
C ARG A 53 -8.01 -28.84 13.63
N VAL A 54 -8.30 -27.74 14.35
CA VAL A 54 -9.61 -27.50 14.98
C VAL A 54 -10.60 -26.83 14.02
N GLU A 55 -10.23 -25.70 13.41
CA GLU A 55 -11.13 -24.92 12.55
C GLU A 55 -10.95 -25.18 11.05
N GLU A 56 -9.92 -25.96 10.66
CA GLU A 56 -9.45 -26.07 9.28
C GLU A 56 -9.12 -24.71 8.60
N GLN A 57 -8.91 -23.66 9.40
CA GLN A 57 -8.51 -22.35 8.92
C GLN A 57 -7.08 -22.40 8.40
N LYS A 58 -6.83 -21.71 7.31
CA LYS A 58 -5.48 -21.56 6.76
C LYS A 58 -4.66 -20.61 7.63
N ILE A 59 -3.55 -21.11 8.14
CA ILE A 59 -2.53 -20.35 8.85
C ILE A 59 -1.22 -20.35 8.07
N GLU A 60 -0.46 -19.29 8.23
CA GLU A 60 0.85 -19.18 7.60
C GLU A 60 1.94 -19.62 8.57
N ILE A 61 2.63 -20.71 8.23
CA ILE A 61 3.75 -21.22 9.02
C ILE A 61 5.08 -20.62 8.61
N GLY A 62 5.17 -20.05 7.40
CA GLY A 62 6.26 -19.17 7.00
C GLY A 62 5.77 -17.75 6.82
N ALA A 63 5.70 -17.33 5.57
CA ALA A 63 5.26 -16.01 5.15
C ALA A 63 3.86 -15.57 5.58
N ASN A 64 3.67 -14.42 6.23
CA ASN A 64 2.40 -13.97 6.82
C ASN A 64 1.98 -12.53 6.53
N TRP A 65 2.93 -11.61 6.29
CA TRP A 65 2.64 -10.19 6.12
C TRP A 65 3.21 -9.61 4.83
N ILE A 66 2.40 -8.79 4.14
CA ILE A 66 2.88 -7.84 3.13
C ILE A 66 3.11 -6.52 3.85
N HIS A 67 4.37 -6.08 3.92
CA HIS A 67 4.70 -4.77 4.50
C HIS A 67 4.65 -3.71 3.42
N GLY A 68 3.97 -2.59 3.72
CA GLY A 68 3.67 -1.53 2.78
C GLY A 68 2.82 -1.97 1.58
N ILE A 69 1.72 -1.27 1.31
CA ILE A 69 0.89 -1.52 0.13
C ILE A 69 1.18 -0.55 -1.03
N ILE A 70 1.91 0.53 -0.77
CA ILE A 70 2.24 1.54 -1.79
C ILE A 70 3.50 1.11 -2.50
N ASP A 71 3.44 1.05 -3.83
CA ASP A 71 4.52 0.60 -4.72
C ASP A 71 5.03 -0.81 -4.44
N ASN A 72 4.24 -1.64 -3.73
CA ASN A 72 4.56 -3.03 -3.47
C ASN A 72 4.03 -3.95 -4.59
N PRO A 73 4.90 -4.61 -5.38
CA PRO A 73 4.48 -5.47 -6.49
C PRO A 73 3.75 -6.73 -6.02
N ILE A 74 4.08 -7.27 -4.84
CA ILE A 74 3.43 -8.44 -4.27
C ILE A 74 1.97 -8.09 -3.95
N TYR A 75 1.75 -6.92 -3.33
CA TYR A 75 0.40 -6.38 -3.12
C TYR A 75 -0.35 -6.24 -4.44
N ASN A 76 0.26 -5.62 -5.45
CA ASN A 76 -0.40 -5.39 -6.74
C ASN A 76 -0.79 -6.70 -7.46
N ILE A 77 0.08 -7.71 -7.45
CA ILE A 77 -0.20 -9.03 -8.03
C ILE A 77 -1.37 -9.68 -7.29
N LEU A 78 -1.27 -9.79 -5.97
CA LEU A 78 -2.29 -10.46 -5.16
C LEU A 78 -3.63 -9.72 -5.19
N TYR A 79 -3.62 -8.39 -5.24
CA TYR A 79 -4.81 -7.58 -5.41
C TYR A 79 -5.47 -7.86 -6.78
N SER A 80 -4.68 -7.87 -7.86
CA SER A 80 -5.19 -8.14 -9.22
C SER A 80 -5.79 -9.54 -9.37
N LYS A 81 -5.22 -10.52 -8.68
CA LYS A 81 -5.65 -11.94 -8.67
C LYS A 81 -6.73 -12.22 -7.61
N GLN A 82 -7.23 -11.20 -6.91
CA GLN A 82 -8.24 -11.31 -5.85
C GLN A 82 -7.83 -12.29 -4.72
N CYS A 83 -6.53 -12.36 -4.43
CA CYS A 83 -5.99 -13.16 -3.32
C CYS A 83 -6.12 -12.46 -1.96
N LEU A 84 -6.35 -11.15 -1.96
CA LEU A 84 -6.53 -10.33 -0.75
C LEU A 84 -8.02 -10.12 -0.45
N ASP A 85 -8.38 -10.16 0.84
CA ASP A 85 -9.71 -9.73 1.27
C ASP A 85 -9.72 -8.20 1.47
N PRO A 86 -10.58 -7.45 0.76
CA PRO A 86 -10.71 -6.01 0.95
C PRO A 86 -11.07 -5.63 2.40
N VAL A 87 -11.78 -6.49 3.13
CA VAL A 87 -12.29 -6.24 4.49
C VAL A 87 -11.16 -6.28 5.53
N SER A 88 -10.17 -7.17 5.37
CA SER A 88 -9.00 -7.26 6.26
C SER A 88 -8.05 -6.06 6.12
N ILE A 89 -8.12 -5.33 5.00
CA ILE A 89 -7.33 -4.11 4.74
C ILE A 89 -7.95 -2.89 5.45
N THR A 90 -9.27 -2.90 5.69
CA THR A 90 -10.01 -1.78 6.30
C THR A 90 -10.26 -1.88 7.81
N SER A 91 -10.19 -3.08 8.39
CA SER A 91 -10.61 -3.33 9.79
C SER A 91 -9.54 -3.06 10.85
N LYS A 92 -8.24 -3.04 10.50
CA LYS A 92 -7.14 -2.81 11.44
C LYS A 92 -6.77 -1.34 11.66
N SER A 93 -7.74 -0.42 11.56
CA SER A 93 -7.49 1.01 11.81
C SER A 93 -7.23 1.33 13.30
N SER A 94 -7.34 0.35 14.19
CA SER A 94 -6.88 0.45 15.58
C SER A 94 -6.38 -0.93 16.00
N TYR A 95 -5.12 -1.24 15.70
CA TYR A 95 -4.46 -2.44 16.21
C TYR A 95 -4.45 -2.38 17.73
N ASN A 96 -5.34 -3.14 18.38
CA ASN A 96 -5.60 -3.03 19.79
C ASN A 96 -4.56 -3.84 20.56
N THR A 97 -3.68 -3.15 21.26
CA THR A 97 -2.55 -3.76 21.98
C THR A 97 -2.78 -3.66 23.49
N GLN A 98 -2.48 -4.75 24.18
CA GLN A 98 -2.43 -4.80 25.64
C GLN A 98 -1.07 -5.33 26.08
N ALA A 99 -0.70 -5.11 27.34
CA ALA A 99 0.47 -5.72 27.93
C ALA A 99 0.14 -6.20 29.34
N LYS A 100 0.63 -7.38 29.69
CA LYS A 100 0.48 -7.98 31.00
C LYS A 100 1.84 -8.35 31.57
N THR A 101 2.03 -8.14 32.86
CA THR A 101 3.16 -8.68 33.63
C THR A 101 2.95 -10.16 33.92
N SER A 102 4.02 -10.89 34.24
CA SER A 102 3.95 -12.33 34.52
C SER A 102 3.12 -12.68 35.76
N ASP A 103 2.87 -11.74 36.68
CA ASP A 103 1.90 -11.87 37.77
C ASP A 103 0.46 -11.50 37.35
N GLY A 104 0.24 -11.26 36.06
CA GLY A 104 -1.04 -11.02 35.40
C GLY A 104 -1.65 -9.63 35.66
N LYS A 105 -0.85 -8.61 35.98
CA LYS A 105 -1.34 -7.22 36.07
C LYS A 105 -1.38 -6.58 34.69
N ASP A 106 -2.46 -5.86 34.43
CA ASP A 106 -2.61 -5.05 33.23
C ASP A 106 -1.72 -3.81 33.29
N VAL A 107 -1.02 -3.54 32.21
CA VAL A 107 -0.22 -2.32 32.05
C VAL A 107 -1.08 -1.23 31.42
N ASN A 108 -0.97 -0.02 31.96
CA ASN A 108 -1.68 1.13 31.41
C ASN A 108 -1.26 1.39 29.96
N SER A 109 -2.23 1.49 29.04
CA SER A 109 -2.02 1.71 27.61
C SER A 109 -1.22 2.98 27.30
N TYR A 110 -1.29 4.01 28.16
CA TYR A 110 -0.44 5.20 28.08
C TYR A 110 1.04 4.84 28.00
N TRP A 111 1.51 3.94 28.86
CA TRP A 111 2.92 3.55 28.88
C TRP A 111 3.30 2.67 27.71
N ILE A 112 2.39 1.79 27.26
CA ILE A 112 2.61 0.98 26.06
C ILE A 112 2.87 1.89 24.86
N HIS A 113 1.99 2.88 24.63
CA HIS A 113 2.14 3.84 23.54
C HIS A 113 3.34 4.76 23.70
N LYS A 114 3.57 5.32 24.90
CA LYS A 114 4.70 6.22 25.15
C LYS A 114 6.05 5.53 24.96
N VAL A 115 6.19 4.30 25.46
CA VAL A 115 7.43 3.51 25.30
C VAL A 115 7.61 3.08 23.85
N TYR A 116 6.54 2.70 23.16
CA TYR A 116 6.61 2.39 21.74
C TYR A 116 7.04 3.61 20.90
N GLU A 117 6.48 4.78 21.16
CA GLU A 117 6.89 6.03 20.50
C GLU A 117 8.36 6.35 20.77
N ALA A 118 8.82 6.19 22.01
CA ALA A 118 10.23 6.37 22.37
C ALA A 118 11.13 5.37 21.63
N TYR A 119 10.76 4.09 21.63
CA TYR A 119 11.45 3.04 20.89
C TYR A 119 11.55 3.38 19.41
N SER A 120 10.43 3.70 18.75
CA SER A 120 10.41 4.06 17.33
C SER A 120 11.26 5.29 17.03
N ASN A 121 11.26 6.29 17.91
CA ASN A 121 12.10 7.49 17.74
C ASN A 121 13.59 7.20 17.92
N ILE A 122 13.97 6.35 18.88
CA ILE A 122 15.36 5.92 19.06
C ILE A 122 15.80 5.10 17.85
N PHE A 123 14.98 4.15 17.41
CA PHE A 123 15.28 3.32 16.24
C PHE A 123 15.40 4.16 14.98
N LYS A 124 14.51 5.13 14.74
CA LYS A 124 14.60 6.04 13.59
C LYS A 124 15.91 6.82 13.52
N ARG A 125 16.53 7.14 14.66
CA ARG A 125 17.85 7.81 14.69
C ARG A 125 18.96 6.92 14.16
N THR A 126 18.78 5.59 14.13
CA THR A 126 19.79 4.69 13.59
C THR A 126 20.01 4.90 12.09
N GLU A 127 19.03 5.47 11.38
CA GLU A 127 19.15 5.88 9.97
C GLU A 127 20.36 6.79 9.75
N LEU A 128 20.68 7.66 10.72
CA LEU A 128 21.77 8.63 10.62
C LEU A 128 23.14 7.96 10.52
N PHE A 129 23.36 6.80 11.17
CA PHE A 129 24.64 6.10 11.10
C PHE A 129 24.97 5.63 9.69
N PHE A 130 23.93 5.26 8.93
CA PHE A 130 24.07 4.86 7.54
C PHE A 130 24.13 6.09 6.61
N THR A 131 23.22 7.05 6.76
CA THR A 131 23.13 8.18 5.81
C THR A 131 24.24 9.21 5.97
N ASN A 132 24.69 9.45 7.20
CA ASN A 132 25.71 10.46 7.52
C ASN A 132 27.07 9.84 7.80
N ASP A 133 27.20 8.53 7.63
CA ASP A 133 28.42 7.79 7.91
C ASP A 133 28.96 8.00 9.35
N GLU A 134 28.07 8.06 10.36
CA GLU A 134 28.48 8.31 11.75
C GLU A 134 29.39 7.20 12.33
N ASP A 135 30.26 7.59 13.26
CA ASP A 135 31.18 6.66 13.93
C ASP A 135 30.43 5.72 14.89
N VAL A 136 30.65 4.41 14.71
CA VAL A 136 30.05 3.34 15.51
C VAL A 136 31.03 2.73 16.52
N SER A 137 32.27 3.22 16.59
CA SER A 137 33.35 2.64 17.42
C SER A 137 32.96 2.53 18.90
N ASN A 138 32.26 3.53 19.43
CA ASN A 138 31.76 3.55 20.82
C ASN A 138 30.69 2.49 21.13
N TYR A 139 30.14 1.87 20.09
CA TYR A 139 29.13 0.82 20.17
C TYR A 139 29.64 -0.51 19.61
N HIS A 140 30.90 -0.58 19.14
CA HIS A 140 31.46 -1.76 18.46
C HIS A 140 30.56 -2.29 17.33
N ASP A 141 29.93 -1.36 16.59
CA ASP A 141 28.91 -1.65 15.57
C ASP A 141 27.69 -2.46 16.07
N SER A 142 27.47 -2.56 17.38
CA SER A 142 26.35 -3.28 17.97
C SER A 142 25.11 -2.39 18.08
N LEU A 143 24.04 -2.76 17.38
CA LEU A 143 22.74 -2.10 17.52
C LEU A 143 22.18 -2.25 18.94
N GLY A 144 22.28 -3.44 19.53
CA GLY A 144 21.82 -3.71 20.89
C GLY A 144 22.46 -2.79 21.94
N LEU A 145 23.79 -2.61 21.86
CA LEU A 145 24.51 -1.72 22.76
C LEU A 145 24.10 -0.24 22.62
N TYR A 146 23.83 0.21 21.39
CA TYR A 146 23.30 1.56 21.14
C TYR A 146 21.89 1.73 21.72
N LEU A 147 20.99 0.79 21.41
CA LEU A 147 19.61 0.82 21.89
C LEU A 147 19.57 0.83 23.41
N GLN A 148 20.36 -0.02 24.08
CA GLN A 148 20.44 -0.06 25.54
C GLN A 148 20.84 1.31 26.13
N LYS A 149 21.92 1.93 25.62
CA LYS A 149 22.39 3.24 26.12
C LYS A 149 21.34 4.35 25.94
N GLU A 150 20.70 4.42 24.78
CA GLU A 150 19.68 5.46 24.53
C GLU A 150 18.38 5.19 25.30
N ILE A 151 18.00 3.93 25.50
CA ILE A 151 16.87 3.53 26.34
C ILE A 151 17.12 3.92 27.79
N ASP A 152 18.27 3.57 28.36
CA ASP A 152 18.61 3.89 29.75
C ASP A 152 18.57 5.40 29.99
N LYS A 153 19.17 6.17 29.08
CA LYS A 153 19.12 7.64 29.09
C LYS A 153 17.69 8.19 29.00
N TRP A 154 16.85 7.62 28.15
CA TRP A 154 15.46 8.01 28.02
C TRP A 154 14.68 7.73 29.30
N ILE A 155 14.86 6.56 29.91
CA ILE A 155 14.20 6.18 31.17
C ILE A 155 14.59 7.13 32.30
N GLU A 156 15.88 7.43 32.45
CA GLU A 156 16.38 8.35 33.48
C GLU A 156 15.82 9.77 33.32
N THR A 157 15.58 10.20 32.08
CA THR A 157 15.10 11.55 31.77
C THR A 157 13.57 11.67 31.90
N GLU A 158 12.83 10.70 31.36
CA GLU A 158 11.37 10.78 31.15
C GLU A 158 10.54 10.12 32.25
N VAL A 159 11.11 9.15 32.97
CA VAL A 159 10.40 8.36 33.99
C VAL A 159 10.87 8.76 35.37
N LYS A 160 10.12 9.65 36.02
CA LYS A 160 10.45 10.15 37.37
C LYS A 160 9.99 9.21 38.49
N ASP A 161 8.97 8.40 38.23
CA ASP A 161 8.39 7.48 39.22
C ASP A 161 9.11 6.13 39.17
N ASP A 162 9.84 5.81 40.24
CA ASP A 162 10.58 4.56 40.38
C ASP A 162 9.68 3.32 40.34
N SER A 163 8.40 3.44 40.74
CA SER A 163 7.46 2.31 40.72
C SER A 163 7.09 1.85 39.31
N ILE A 164 7.23 2.73 38.31
CA ILE A 164 6.89 2.44 36.91
C ILE A 164 8.13 2.14 36.07
N LYS A 165 9.33 2.54 36.52
CA LYS A 165 10.59 2.31 35.79
C LYS A 165 10.78 0.84 35.41
N GLU A 166 10.46 -0.09 36.30
CA GLU A 166 10.59 -1.52 36.01
C GLU A 166 9.62 -1.97 34.91
N ILE A 167 8.35 -1.54 34.94
CA ILE A 167 7.39 -1.84 33.88
C ILE A 167 7.86 -1.27 32.53
N VAL A 168 8.41 -0.05 32.53
CA VAL A 168 8.96 0.59 31.32
C VAL A 168 10.16 -0.19 30.76
N LYS A 169 11.08 -0.62 31.62
CA LYS A 169 12.21 -1.49 31.20
C LYS A 169 11.71 -2.79 30.60
N MET A 170 10.70 -3.41 31.20
CA MET A 170 10.11 -4.64 30.68
C MET A 170 9.45 -4.43 29.30
N LEU A 171 8.76 -3.31 29.10
CA LEU A 171 8.19 -2.93 27.79
C LEU A 171 9.28 -2.79 26.72
N PHE A 172 10.37 -2.06 27.02
CA PHE A 172 11.50 -1.96 26.09
C PHE A 172 12.11 -3.33 25.77
N ARG A 173 12.33 -4.19 26.77
CA ARG A 173 12.81 -5.56 26.54
C ARG A 173 11.87 -6.37 25.65
N SER A 174 10.57 -6.23 25.85
CA SER A 174 9.56 -6.87 25.01
C SER A 174 9.62 -6.38 23.57
N PHE A 175 9.81 -5.08 23.35
CA PHE A 175 9.99 -4.52 22.00
C PHE A 175 11.31 -4.95 21.35
N LEU A 176 12.40 -5.04 22.10
CA LEU A 176 13.67 -5.57 21.59
C LEU A 176 13.55 -7.05 21.21
N LYS A 177 12.83 -7.88 21.98
CA LYS A 177 12.51 -9.26 21.61
C LYS A 177 11.66 -9.31 20.33
N ARG A 178 10.66 -8.43 20.19
CA ARG A 178 9.93 -8.30 18.92
C ARG A 178 10.86 -7.95 17.78
N GLU A 179 11.81 -7.05 17.99
CA GLU A 179 12.79 -6.66 16.98
C GLU A 179 13.67 -7.83 16.55
N THR A 180 14.06 -8.73 17.45
CA THR A 180 14.80 -9.96 17.07
C THR A 180 13.99 -10.88 16.15
N CYS A 181 12.66 -10.90 16.31
CA CYS A 181 11.78 -11.60 15.38
C CYS A 181 11.65 -10.83 14.06
N ILE A 182 11.59 -9.50 14.07
CA ILE A 182 11.55 -8.69 12.85
C ILE A 182 12.84 -8.84 12.03
N SER A 183 14.00 -8.76 12.69
CA SER A 183 15.31 -8.84 12.04
C SER A 183 15.71 -10.25 11.65
N GLY A 184 15.17 -11.26 12.34
CA GLY A 184 15.59 -12.64 12.20
C GLY A 184 16.98 -12.88 12.77
N SER A 185 17.32 -12.21 13.87
CA SER A 185 18.59 -12.35 14.59
C SER A 185 18.38 -12.92 15.99
N ASP A 186 19.42 -13.52 16.57
CA ASP A 186 19.36 -14.03 17.94
C ASP A 186 19.24 -12.92 19.00
N SER A 187 20.03 -11.86 18.83
CA SER A 187 20.04 -10.66 19.67
C SER A 187 20.11 -9.41 18.78
N MET A 188 19.77 -8.25 19.34
CA MET A 188 20.11 -6.97 18.72
C MET A 188 21.60 -6.69 18.77
N ASP A 189 22.33 -7.37 19.66
CA ASP A 189 23.77 -7.15 19.78
C ASP A 189 24.51 -7.55 18.51
N VAL A 190 24.08 -8.62 17.83
CA VAL A 190 24.75 -9.14 16.63
C VAL A 190 24.42 -8.37 15.35
N VAL A 191 23.46 -7.44 15.40
CA VAL A 191 23.02 -6.64 14.26
C VAL A 191 23.90 -5.39 14.12
N SER A 192 24.33 -5.08 12.89
CA SER A 192 25.17 -3.92 12.59
C SER A 192 24.40 -2.60 12.77
N LEU A 193 24.83 -1.77 13.71
CA LEU A 193 24.34 -0.41 13.90
C LEU A 193 24.60 0.48 12.67
N LYS A 194 25.75 0.29 12.03
CA LYS A 194 26.17 1.05 10.86
C LYS A 194 25.24 0.84 9.68
N ASN A 195 24.83 -0.41 9.48
CA ASN A 195 24.10 -0.82 8.29
C ASN A 195 22.59 -0.94 8.50
N ILE A 196 22.08 -0.98 9.73
CA ILE A 196 20.63 -1.09 9.98
C ILE A 196 19.85 0.08 9.36
N GLY A 197 20.45 1.27 9.31
CA GLY A 197 19.86 2.46 8.68
C GLY A 197 19.68 2.36 7.15
N ALA A 198 20.22 1.32 6.51
CA ALA A 198 19.86 1.00 5.13
C ALA A 198 18.40 0.54 5.02
N TYR A 199 17.79 0.08 6.13
CA TYR A 199 16.38 -0.32 6.28
C TYR A 199 15.39 0.75 5.79
N LYS A 200 14.43 0.39 4.93
CA LYS A 200 13.40 1.29 4.38
C LYS A 200 12.11 0.53 4.13
N GLU A 201 11.20 0.60 5.09
CA GLU A 201 9.84 0.04 4.95
C GLU A 201 9.07 0.72 3.82
N LEU A 202 8.33 -0.07 3.03
CA LEU A 202 7.41 0.49 2.05
C LEU A 202 6.21 1.17 2.75
N PRO A 203 5.72 2.30 2.23
CA PRO A 203 4.62 3.00 2.86
C PRO A 203 3.27 2.30 2.63
N GLY A 204 2.25 2.69 3.40
CA GLY A 204 0.86 2.25 3.20
C GLY A 204 0.38 1.16 4.17
N GLY A 205 1.17 0.81 5.18
CA GLY A 205 0.76 -0.13 6.23
C GLY A 205 0.81 -1.60 5.78
N ASN A 206 0.66 -2.49 6.77
CA ASN A 206 0.95 -3.91 6.60
C ASN A 206 -0.35 -4.72 6.53
N VAL A 207 -0.43 -5.68 5.60
CA VAL A 207 -1.64 -6.48 5.35
C VAL A 207 -1.33 -7.97 5.39
N THR A 208 -2.30 -8.76 5.86
CA THR A 208 -2.26 -10.23 5.85
C THR A 208 -3.02 -10.78 4.65
N ILE A 209 -2.67 -11.98 4.19
CA ILE A 209 -3.32 -12.62 3.03
C ILE A 209 -4.34 -13.63 3.51
N SER A 210 -5.63 -13.31 3.38
CA SER A 210 -6.73 -14.16 3.82
C SER A 210 -6.80 -15.52 3.12
N LYS A 211 -6.43 -15.60 1.83
CA LYS A 211 -6.36 -16.86 1.05
C LYS A 211 -5.03 -17.60 1.19
N GLY A 212 -4.11 -17.02 1.94
CA GLY A 212 -2.75 -17.47 2.17
C GLY A 212 -1.75 -17.22 1.03
N TYR A 213 -0.47 -17.17 1.39
CA TYR A 213 0.63 -16.79 0.50
C TYR A 213 0.86 -17.75 -0.66
N VAL A 214 0.42 -19.01 -0.55
CA VAL A 214 0.45 -19.95 -1.67
C VAL A 214 -0.29 -19.43 -2.91
N CYS A 215 -1.30 -18.56 -2.74
CA CYS A 215 -2.01 -17.90 -3.84
C CYS A 215 -1.04 -17.13 -4.77
N LEU A 216 0.07 -16.61 -4.22
CA LEU A 216 1.11 -15.96 -5.00
C LEU A 216 1.88 -16.95 -5.89
N ILE A 217 2.24 -18.10 -5.32
CA ILE A 217 2.97 -19.15 -6.04
C ILE A 217 2.12 -19.67 -7.20
N ASP A 218 0.85 -19.95 -6.93
CA ASP A 218 -0.10 -20.42 -7.95
C ASP A 218 -0.26 -19.36 -9.05
N SER A 219 -0.46 -18.08 -8.67
CA SER A 219 -0.59 -16.98 -9.62
C SER A 219 0.64 -16.81 -10.52
N LEU A 220 1.84 -16.95 -9.95
CA LEU A 220 3.08 -16.81 -10.71
C LEU A 220 3.30 -17.99 -11.65
N LEU A 221 2.95 -19.21 -11.24
CA LEU A 221 3.02 -20.39 -12.10
C LEU A 221 2.05 -20.30 -13.28
N GLU A 222 0.82 -19.82 -13.06
CA GLU A 222 -0.13 -19.52 -14.14
C GLU A 222 0.47 -18.54 -15.16
N ASP A 223 1.07 -17.45 -14.67
CA ASP A 223 1.68 -16.44 -15.52
C ASP A 223 2.89 -17.00 -16.29
N ILE A 224 3.75 -17.81 -15.65
CA ILE A 224 4.89 -18.51 -16.30
C ILE A 224 4.40 -19.44 -17.41
N ASN A 225 3.39 -20.27 -17.13
CA ASN A 225 2.84 -21.21 -18.09
C ASN A 225 2.24 -20.49 -19.30
N SER A 226 1.62 -19.33 -19.09
CA SER A 226 1.07 -18.50 -20.18
C SER A 226 2.13 -17.88 -21.09
N LEU A 227 3.37 -17.74 -20.61
CA LEU A 227 4.50 -17.17 -21.36
C LEU A 227 5.33 -18.22 -22.10
N CYS A 228 5.15 -19.51 -21.78
CA CYS A 228 5.87 -20.59 -22.44
C CYS A 228 5.38 -20.76 -23.89
N ASN A 229 6.32 -20.68 -24.84
CA ASN A 229 6.02 -20.81 -26.27
C ASN A 229 6.06 -22.27 -26.75
N LYS A 230 6.59 -23.19 -25.93
CA LYS A 230 6.72 -24.62 -26.21
C LYS A 230 6.38 -25.41 -24.95
N GLU A 231 5.79 -26.59 -25.12
CA GLU A 231 5.34 -27.46 -24.02
C GLU A 231 6.48 -27.83 -23.06
N ASP A 232 7.70 -28.05 -23.57
CA ASP A 232 8.88 -28.40 -22.78
C ASP A 232 9.83 -27.23 -22.50
N GLN A 233 9.38 -25.97 -22.68
CA GLN A 233 10.26 -24.82 -22.46
C GLN A 233 10.65 -24.64 -20.99
N PHE A 234 9.74 -24.98 -20.08
CA PHE A 234 9.96 -24.88 -18.64
C PHE A 234 9.49 -26.16 -17.95
N VAL A 235 10.40 -26.83 -17.24
CA VAL A 235 10.12 -28.10 -16.55
C VAL A 235 10.55 -28.02 -15.09
N ILE A 236 9.66 -28.46 -14.20
CA ILE A 236 9.89 -28.47 -12.75
C ILE A 236 10.19 -29.89 -12.27
N PHE A 237 11.27 -30.04 -11.52
CA PHE A 237 11.69 -31.29 -10.87
C PHE A 237 11.68 -31.10 -9.35
N LYS A 238 10.67 -31.67 -8.70
CA LYS A 238 10.54 -31.73 -7.23
C LYS A 238 11.25 -32.95 -6.69
N GLU A 239 11.64 -32.94 -5.41
CA GLU A 239 12.44 -34.00 -4.78
C GLU A 239 13.81 -34.22 -5.46
N HIS A 240 14.37 -33.14 -6.01
CA HIS A 240 15.66 -33.11 -6.70
C HIS A 240 16.63 -32.16 -5.98
N LYS A 241 16.98 -32.52 -4.74
CA LYS A 241 17.96 -31.79 -3.95
C LYS A 241 19.34 -31.88 -4.61
N VAL A 242 19.84 -30.76 -5.09
CA VAL A 242 21.20 -30.67 -5.65
C VAL A 242 22.21 -30.77 -4.51
N ILE A 243 23.10 -31.75 -4.59
CA ILE A 243 24.17 -31.98 -3.61
C ILE A 243 25.55 -31.55 -4.13
N LYS A 244 25.70 -31.47 -5.45
CA LYS A 244 26.96 -31.09 -6.10
C LYS A 244 26.72 -30.30 -7.38
N VAL A 245 27.50 -29.23 -7.56
CA VAL A 245 27.54 -28.38 -8.75
C VAL A 245 28.96 -28.37 -9.29
N ASN A 246 29.20 -29.13 -10.35
CA ASN A 246 30.49 -29.17 -11.03
C ASN A 246 30.50 -28.12 -12.15
N TRP A 247 31.49 -27.23 -12.16
CA TRP A 247 31.62 -26.13 -13.10
C TRP A 247 33.09 -25.87 -13.42
N PRO A 248 33.44 -25.08 -14.45
CA PRO A 248 34.82 -25.03 -14.95
C PRO A 248 35.81 -24.30 -14.03
N GLY A 249 35.33 -23.58 -13.01
CA GLY A 249 36.15 -22.70 -12.18
C GLY A 249 36.58 -21.41 -12.89
N LEU A 250 37.24 -20.53 -12.15
CA LEU A 250 37.90 -19.34 -12.71
C LEU A 250 39.37 -19.60 -13.09
N ASP A 251 39.98 -20.64 -12.53
CA ASP A 251 41.38 -20.98 -12.77
C ASP A 251 41.48 -22.07 -13.85
N ASN A 252 42.12 -21.73 -14.98
CA ASN A 252 42.39 -22.63 -16.12
C ASN A 252 43.49 -23.69 -15.80
N SER A 253 43.47 -24.28 -14.61
CA SER A 253 44.35 -25.41 -14.29
C SER A 253 43.86 -26.67 -15.00
N ASN A 254 44.78 -27.54 -15.44
CA ASN A 254 44.47 -28.72 -16.26
C ASN A 254 43.54 -29.77 -15.59
N ASP A 255 43.27 -29.64 -14.29
CA ASP A 255 42.41 -30.50 -13.47
C ASP A 255 40.99 -29.93 -13.23
N SER A 256 40.64 -28.76 -13.79
CA SER A 256 39.28 -28.23 -13.66
C SER A 256 38.27 -28.98 -14.54
N PHE A 257 36.98 -28.95 -14.16
CA PHE A 257 35.90 -29.59 -14.91
C PHE A 257 35.92 -29.12 -16.38
N LYS A 258 36.18 -30.05 -17.29
CA LYS A 258 36.08 -29.80 -18.73
C LYS A 258 34.62 -29.90 -19.14
N SER A 259 34.16 -28.96 -19.97
CA SER A 259 32.77 -28.97 -20.46
C SER A 259 32.41 -30.35 -21.01
N VAL A 260 31.31 -30.90 -20.51
CA VAL A 260 30.82 -32.23 -20.89
C VAL A 260 29.71 -32.02 -21.91
N ASN A 261 29.84 -32.63 -23.08
CA ASN A 261 28.86 -32.52 -24.18
C ASN A 261 28.53 -31.07 -24.61
N GLY A 262 29.47 -30.13 -24.40
CA GLY A 262 29.28 -28.71 -24.71
C GLY A 262 28.59 -27.88 -23.62
N PHE A 263 28.21 -28.50 -22.49
CA PHE A 263 27.64 -27.81 -21.33
C PHE A 263 28.71 -27.42 -20.32
N ASN A 264 28.54 -26.26 -19.69
CA ASN A 264 29.49 -25.71 -18.74
C ASN A 264 29.31 -26.24 -17.32
N VAL A 265 28.09 -26.67 -16.94
CA VAL A 265 27.76 -27.00 -15.55
C VAL A 265 27.06 -28.35 -15.48
N LYS A 266 27.42 -29.17 -14.47
CA LYS A 266 26.77 -30.45 -14.15
C LYS A 266 26.25 -30.44 -12.71
N PHE A 267 25.03 -30.92 -12.50
CA PHE A 267 24.36 -31.00 -11.21
C PHE A 267 24.15 -32.47 -10.84
N ASP A 268 24.60 -32.86 -9.66
CA ASP A 268 24.30 -34.18 -9.08
C ASP A 268 23.25 -34.00 -7.98
N CYS A 269 22.16 -34.76 -8.06
CA CYS A 269 21.07 -34.73 -7.09
C CYS A 269 21.16 -35.89 -6.10
N GLU A 270 20.63 -35.70 -4.88
CA GLU A 270 20.61 -36.71 -3.81
C GLU A 270 19.91 -38.01 -4.22
N ASN A 271 18.90 -37.91 -5.11
CA ASN A 271 18.16 -39.05 -5.65
C ASN A 271 18.91 -39.82 -6.77
N GLY A 272 20.14 -39.43 -7.10
CA GLY A 272 20.98 -40.05 -8.12
C GLY A 272 20.73 -39.58 -9.56
N ASN A 273 19.82 -38.63 -9.78
CA ASN A 273 19.64 -37.99 -11.09
C ASN A 273 20.71 -36.93 -11.35
N THR A 274 21.06 -36.75 -12.62
CA THR A 274 22.10 -35.81 -13.05
C THR A 274 21.60 -34.90 -14.15
N PHE A 275 21.94 -33.61 -14.06
CA PHE A 275 21.54 -32.59 -15.02
C PHE A 275 22.76 -31.85 -15.56
N GLN A 276 22.64 -31.28 -16.75
CA GLN A 276 23.66 -30.43 -17.37
C GLN A 276 23.04 -29.13 -17.90
N SER A 277 23.79 -28.03 -17.81
CA SER A 277 23.39 -26.76 -18.41
C SER A 277 24.54 -25.82 -18.78
N ASN A 278 24.24 -24.80 -19.58
CA ASN A 278 25.19 -23.76 -19.94
C ASN A 278 25.32 -22.71 -18.83
N HIS A 279 24.20 -22.43 -18.15
CA HIS A 279 24.07 -21.43 -17.12
C HIS A 279 23.28 -21.97 -15.92
N VAL A 280 23.52 -21.41 -14.74
CA VAL A 280 22.71 -21.67 -13.54
C VAL A 280 22.33 -20.40 -12.81
N ILE A 281 21.10 -20.34 -12.31
CA ILE A 281 20.67 -19.38 -11.28
C ILE A 281 20.51 -20.15 -9.97
N VAL A 282 21.28 -19.75 -8.96
CA VAL A 282 21.27 -20.33 -7.62
C VAL A 282 20.36 -19.48 -6.73
N THR A 283 19.26 -20.07 -6.25
CA THR A 283 18.33 -19.41 -5.32
C THR A 283 18.21 -20.16 -3.99
N ILE A 284 19.30 -20.83 -3.60
CA ILE A 284 19.39 -21.60 -2.36
C ILE A 284 19.43 -20.63 -1.17
N PRO A 285 18.67 -20.87 -0.09
CA PRO A 285 18.71 -20.03 1.11
C PRO A 285 20.11 -19.89 1.70
N LEU A 286 20.41 -18.72 2.29
CA LEU A 286 21.73 -18.42 2.85
C LEU A 286 22.15 -19.43 3.93
N GLY A 287 21.21 -19.93 4.76
CA GLY A 287 21.50 -20.96 5.77
C GLY A 287 22.05 -22.25 5.17
N CYS A 288 21.51 -22.69 4.04
CA CYS A 288 22.01 -23.85 3.30
C CYS A 288 23.38 -23.57 2.68
N LEU A 289 23.60 -22.38 2.12
CA LEU A 289 24.90 -21.99 1.58
C LEU A 289 25.98 -21.85 2.66
N LYS A 290 25.63 -21.42 3.87
CA LYS A 290 26.53 -21.41 5.03
C LYS A 290 26.94 -22.82 5.45
N ALA A 291 26.01 -23.78 5.43
CA ALA A 291 26.29 -25.15 5.83
C ALA A 291 27.08 -25.92 4.77
N ASP A 292 26.63 -25.85 3.51
CA ASP A 292 27.05 -26.78 2.47
C ASP A 292 27.75 -26.07 1.29
N GLY A 293 27.66 -24.75 1.18
CA GLY A 293 28.10 -23.97 0.01
C GLY A 293 29.59 -24.04 -0.30
N ALA A 294 30.44 -24.22 0.72
CA ALA A 294 31.88 -24.41 0.51
C ALA A 294 32.23 -25.75 -0.19
N THR A 295 31.38 -26.77 -0.01
CA THR A 295 31.58 -28.12 -0.56
C THR A 295 30.68 -28.46 -1.75
N MET A 296 29.57 -27.73 -1.88
CA MET A 296 28.55 -27.92 -2.91
C MET A 296 29.09 -27.63 -4.32
N PHE A 297 30.00 -26.65 -4.47
CA PHE A 297 30.57 -26.28 -5.76
C PHE A 297 31.94 -26.92 -5.95
N GLU A 298 32.18 -27.45 -7.15
CA GLU A 298 33.48 -28.00 -7.56
C GLU A 298 33.92 -27.45 -8.92
N PRO A 299 35.04 -26.69 -8.98
CA PRO A 299 35.85 -26.24 -7.84
C PRO A 299 35.06 -25.30 -6.91
N PRO A 300 35.55 -25.00 -5.69
CA PRO A 300 34.85 -24.10 -4.77
C PRO A 300 34.56 -22.72 -5.38
N LEU A 301 33.51 -22.06 -4.89
CA LEU A 301 33.24 -20.66 -5.25
C LEU A 301 34.43 -19.76 -4.87
N PRO A 302 34.65 -18.63 -5.57
CA PRO A 302 35.70 -17.70 -5.23
C PRO A 302 35.62 -17.21 -3.77
N ASN A 303 36.77 -16.98 -3.14
CA ASN A 303 36.84 -16.57 -1.72
C ASN A 303 36.00 -15.32 -1.41
N TYR A 304 35.93 -14.34 -2.32
CA TYR A 304 35.10 -13.15 -2.08
C TYR A 304 33.62 -13.50 -1.88
N LYS A 305 33.13 -14.57 -2.53
CA LYS A 305 31.76 -15.06 -2.42
C LYS A 305 31.54 -15.83 -1.12
N LEU A 306 32.45 -16.75 -0.81
CA LEU A 306 32.43 -17.56 0.41
C LEU A 306 32.50 -16.67 1.66
N ASN A 307 33.34 -15.64 1.63
CA ASN A 307 33.46 -14.70 2.73
C ASN A 307 32.18 -13.88 2.93
N CYS A 308 31.43 -13.53 1.87
CA CYS A 308 30.13 -12.88 2.02
C CYS A 308 29.11 -13.83 2.68
N ILE A 309 29.06 -15.09 2.23
CA ILE A 309 28.20 -16.14 2.81
C ILE A 309 28.51 -16.31 4.30
N GLU A 310 29.79 -16.28 4.69
CA GLU A 310 30.22 -16.41 6.07
C GLU A 310 29.80 -15.20 6.92
N ARG A 311 30.07 -13.97 6.46
CA ARG A 311 29.85 -12.73 7.23
C ARG A 311 28.39 -12.35 7.43
N MET A 312 27.53 -12.54 6.42
CA MET A 312 26.11 -12.18 6.53
C MET A 312 25.40 -12.96 7.63
N GLY A 313 24.49 -12.34 8.37
CA GLY A 313 23.73 -13.00 9.44
C GLY A 313 22.63 -13.89 8.89
N PHE A 314 22.37 -15.03 9.54
CA PHE A 314 21.24 -15.91 9.22
C PHE A 314 20.85 -16.74 10.44
N ASP A 315 19.83 -16.30 11.17
CA ASP A 315 19.29 -17.02 12.32
C ASP A 315 17.87 -17.54 12.02
N VAL A 316 17.18 -17.98 13.07
CA VAL A 316 15.88 -18.61 13.01
C VAL A 316 14.85 -17.81 13.80
N VAL A 317 13.63 -17.82 13.26
CA VAL A 317 12.42 -17.31 13.87
C VAL A 317 11.33 -18.35 13.62
N ASP A 318 10.71 -18.81 14.70
CA ASP A 318 9.66 -19.79 14.68
C ASP A 318 8.34 -19.25 15.21
N LYS A 319 7.26 -19.88 14.75
CA LYS A 319 5.90 -19.65 15.20
C LYS A 319 5.41 -20.85 15.99
N ILE A 320 4.62 -20.55 17.01
CA ILE A 320 3.88 -21.54 17.77
C ILE A 320 2.40 -21.19 17.64
N PHE A 321 1.59 -22.14 17.22
CA PHE A 321 0.13 -22.01 17.24
C PHE A 321 -0.43 -22.91 18.32
N LEU A 322 -1.26 -22.34 19.18
CA LEU A 322 -1.99 -23.08 20.22
C LEU A 322 -3.47 -23.07 19.86
N GLU A 323 -4.03 -24.25 19.62
CA GLU A 323 -5.42 -24.43 19.21
C GLU A 323 -6.28 -24.98 20.36
N TYR A 324 -7.50 -24.48 20.47
CA TYR A 324 -8.46 -24.85 21.51
C TYR A 324 -9.82 -25.15 20.88
N SER A 325 -10.50 -26.19 21.35
CA SER A 325 -11.77 -26.67 20.81
C SER A 325 -12.93 -25.79 21.20
N SER A 326 -12.84 -25.10 22.35
CA SER A 326 -13.88 -24.17 22.80
C SER A 326 -13.54 -22.72 22.43
N LYS A 327 -14.44 -22.08 21.66
CA LYS A 327 -14.37 -20.65 21.31
C LYS A 327 -14.22 -19.74 22.52
N SER A 328 -14.93 -20.08 23.60
CA SER A 328 -14.97 -19.26 24.81
C SER A 328 -13.61 -19.17 25.50
N THR A 329 -12.71 -20.13 25.26
CA THR A 329 -11.38 -20.16 25.89
C THR A 329 -10.55 -18.95 25.48
N ILE A 330 -10.50 -18.61 24.20
CA ILE A 330 -9.73 -17.46 23.70
C ILE A 330 -10.60 -16.19 23.72
N SER A 331 -11.86 -16.27 23.28
CA SER A 331 -12.71 -15.08 23.17
C SER A 331 -12.90 -14.36 24.51
N ASN A 332 -13.02 -15.09 25.62
CA ASN A 332 -13.20 -14.48 26.95
C ASN A 332 -11.95 -13.74 27.45
N ILE A 333 -10.76 -14.10 26.95
CA ILE A 333 -9.49 -13.50 27.35
C ILE A 333 -9.20 -12.27 26.49
N PHE A 334 -9.42 -12.37 25.19
CA PHE A 334 -9.03 -11.35 24.22
C PHE A 334 -10.15 -10.35 23.91
N THR A 335 -11.42 -10.72 24.11
CA THR A 335 -12.58 -9.85 23.86
C THR A 335 -13.22 -9.41 25.15
N ARG A 336 -13.25 -8.09 25.38
CA ARG A 336 -13.90 -7.47 26.52
C ARG A 336 -14.76 -6.30 26.07
N ASP A 337 -15.99 -6.21 26.55
CA ASP A 337 -16.94 -5.13 26.24
C ASP A 337 -17.14 -4.91 24.72
N GLY A 338 -17.05 -6.00 23.93
CA GLY A 338 -17.17 -5.97 22.47
C GLY A 338 -15.92 -5.51 21.72
N VAL A 339 -14.81 -5.30 22.43
CA VAL A 339 -13.50 -4.92 21.85
C VAL A 339 -12.54 -6.09 21.95
N THR A 340 -12.03 -6.55 20.80
CA THR A 340 -11.02 -7.61 20.72
C THR A 340 -9.61 -7.03 20.77
N THR A 341 -8.72 -7.68 21.50
CA THR A 341 -7.28 -7.39 21.55
C THR A 341 -6.59 -8.16 20.45
N ASP A 342 -5.84 -7.48 19.58
CA ASP A 342 -5.13 -8.11 18.47
C ASP A 342 -3.81 -8.73 18.93
N GLU A 343 -3.11 -8.06 19.85
CA GLU A 343 -1.80 -8.47 20.37
C GLU A 343 -1.70 -8.16 21.88
N MET A 344 -1.24 -9.15 22.65
CA MET A 344 -0.99 -9.01 24.09
C MET A 344 0.49 -9.24 24.39
N PHE A 345 1.21 -8.19 24.77
CA PHE A 345 2.62 -8.27 25.19
C PHE A 345 2.79 -8.97 26.53
N LEU A 346 3.80 -9.82 26.61
CA LEU A 346 4.18 -10.60 27.79
C LEU A 346 5.42 -9.98 28.44
N LEU A 347 5.23 -9.35 29.59
CA LEU A 347 6.30 -8.70 30.34
C LEU A 347 6.83 -9.66 31.40
N TRP A 348 7.96 -10.27 31.10
CA TRP A 348 8.69 -11.21 31.97
C TRP A 348 9.55 -10.48 33.01
N ASN A 349 9.59 -11.00 34.23
CA ASN A 349 10.51 -10.49 35.26
C ASN A 349 11.96 -10.93 35.00
N GLU A 350 12.94 -10.17 35.49
CA GLU A 350 14.36 -10.54 35.35
C GLU A 350 14.68 -11.87 36.04
N ASP A 351 14.13 -12.09 37.23
CA ASP A 351 14.33 -13.31 38.02
C ASP A 351 13.77 -14.57 37.34
N GLU A 352 12.85 -14.39 36.38
CA GLU A 352 12.26 -15.49 35.60
C GLU A 352 13.11 -15.86 34.38
N ASN A 353 14.14 -15.06 34.05
CA ASN A 353 15.04 -15.32 32.95
C ASN A 353 16.11 -16.36 33.33
N ASN A 354 15.66 -17.59 33.56
CA ASN A 354 16.49 -18.76 33.89
C ASN A 354 17.08 -19.47 32.65
N GLY A 355 16.98 -18.87 31.46
CA GLY A 355 17.39 -19.48 30.19
C GLY A 355 16.35 -20.41 29.56
N SER A 356 15.10 -20.42 30.04
CA SER A 356 14.00 -21.16 29.38
C SER A 356 13.60 -20.51 28.06
N TRP A 357 13.28 -21.33 27.06
CA TRP A 357 12.97 -20.85 25.71
C TRP A 357 11.74 -19.92 25.67
N TYR A 358 10.73 -20.17 26.51
CA TYR A 358 9.47 -19.42 26.51
C TYR A 358 9.63 -17.96 26.97
N THR A 359 10.71 -17.62 27.68
CA THR A 359 10.94 -16.21 28.07
C THR A 359 11.26 -15.34 26.86
N LYS A 360 11.63 -15.92 25.72
CA LYS A 360 11.82 -15.19 24.45
C LYS A 360 10.51 -14.68 23.85
N ILE A 361 9.38 -15.30 24.19
CA ILE A 361 8.07 -14.94 23.66
C ILE A 361 7.69 -13.54 24.17
N TYR A 362 7.54 -12.59 23.25
CA TYR A 362 7.26 -11.19 23.60
C TYR A 362 5.78 -10.85 23.58
N SER A 363 4.96 -11.57 22.82
CA SER A 363 3.51 -11.34 22.75
C SER A 363 2.73 -12.56 22.27
N ILE A 364 1.41 -12.47 22.47
CA ILE A 364 0.41 -13.41 21.96
C ILE A 364 -0.44 -12.67 20.92
N TYR A 365 -0.47 -13.22 19.70
CA TYR A 365 -1.30 -12.74 18.61
C TYR A 365 -2.62 -13.50 18.59
N TYR A 366 -3.73 -12.76 18.55
CA TYR A 366 -5.06 -13.32 18.33
C TYR A 366 -5.24 -13.66 16.84
N ILE A 367 -5.50 -14.94 16.52
CA ILE A 367 -5.76 -15.39 15.14
C ILE A 367 -7.26 -15.63 14.93
N SER A 368 -7.89 -16.35 15.87
CA SER A 368 -9.32 -16.65 15.88
C SER A 368 -9.78 -17.00 17.30
N ASP A 369 -11.09 -17.26 17.48
CA ASP A 369 -11.65 -17.73 18.76
C ASP A 369 -11.09 -19.10 19.19
N HIS A 370 -10.40 -19.81 18.30
CA HIS A 370 -9.83 -21.12 18.56
C HIS A 370 -8.29 -21.15 18.51
N CYS A 371 -7.63 -20.08 18.05
CA CYS A 371 -6.21 -20.12 17.75
C CYS A 371 -5.50 -18.84 18.17
N ILE A 372 -4.38 -19.01 18.88
CA ILE A 372 -3.43 -17.95 19.19
C ILE A 372 -2.05 -18.29 18.63
N GLN A 373 -1.28 -17.26 18.28
CA GLN A 373 0.06 -17.40 17.72
C GLN A 373 1.11 -16.72 18.61
N LEU A 374 2.22 -17.41 18.81
CA LEU A 374 3.40 -16.94 19.55
C LEU A 374 4.61 -16.94 18.61
N TRP A 375 5.64 -16.18 18.99
CA TRP A 375 6.90 -16.10 18.24
C TRP A 375 8.09 -16.36 19.16
N ALA A 376 9.09 -17.05 18.63
CA ALA A 376 10.41 -17.22 19.23
C ALA A 376 11.49 -16.98 18.17
N SER A 377 12.64 -16.47 18.57
CA SER A 377 13.77 -16.20 17.68
C SER A 377 15.08 -16.70 18.29
N GLY A 378 16.10 -16.89 17.45
CA GLY A 378 17.46 -17.14 17.89
C GLY A 378 17.67 -18.51 18.53
N LYS A 379 18.52 -18.54 19.56
CA LYS A 379 18.87 -19.75 20.31
C LYS A 379 17.65 -20.41 20.94
N GLU A 380 16.72 -19.62 21.48
CA GLU A 380 15.51 -20.15 22.10
C GLU A 380 14.59 -20.84 21.09
N ALA A 381 14.49 -20.30 19.86
CA ALA A 381 13.80 -20.98 18.77
C ALA A 381 14.46 -22.32 18.40
N ARG A 382 15.80 -22.38 18.32
CA ARG A 382 16.51 -23.66 18.09
C ARG A 382 16.27 -24.70 19.19
N ILE A 383 16.15 -24.26 20.44
CA ILE A 383 15.79 -25.15 21.57
C ILE A 383 14.37 -25.65 21.40
N LEU A 384 13.42 -24.74 21.11
CA LEU A 384 12.03 -25.03 20.86
C LEU A 384 11.84 -26.08 19.76
N GLU A 385 12.57 -25.99 18.65
CA GLU A 385 12.47 -26.96 17.54
C GLU A 385 12.83 -28.40 17.96
N GLY A 386 13.65 -28.58 19.00
CA GLY A 386 14.02 -29.89 19.54
C GLY A 386 13.01 -30.48 20.51
N LEU A 387 11.97 -29.73 20.88
CA LEU A 387 10.93 -30.17 21.81
C LEU A 387 9.74 -30.80 21.07
N SER A 388 9.07 -31.74 21.74
CA SER A 388 7.80 -32.26 21.26
C SER A 388 6.65 -31.26 21.48
N GLU A 389 5.61 -31.32 20.63
CA GLU A 389 4.40 -30.49 20.76
C GLU A 389 3.79 -30.56 22.19
N ASP A 390 3.85 -31.73 22.84
CA ASP A 390 3.40 -31.92 24.23
C ASP A 390 4.28 -31.21 25.26
N GLN A 391 5.61 -31.29 25.12
CA GLN A 391 6.52 -30.58 26.02
C GLN A 391 6.35 -29.06 25.89
N VAL A 392 6.18 -28.55 24.66
CA VAL A 392 5.90 -27.13 24.42
C VAL A 392 4.62 -26.70 25.14
N ASN A 393 3.57 -27.52 25.08
CA ASN A 393 2.29 -27.28 25.75
C ASN A 393 2.44 -27.29 27.29
N ASP A 394 3.21 -28.25 27.84
CA ASP A 394 3.49 -28.37 29.27
C ASP A 394 4.32 -27.21 29.82
N ASP A 395 5.26 -26.69 29.02
CA ASP A 395 6.11 -25.57 29.40
C ASP A 395 5.32 -24.24 29.38
N ILE A 396 4.51 -24.01 28.33
CA ILE A 396 3.86 -22.70 28.10
C ILE A 396 2.55 -22.53 28.88
N THR A 397 1.75 -23.58 29.04
CA THR A 397 0.42 -23.50 29.69
C THR A 397 0.50 -22.94 31.12
N PRO A 398 1.44 -23.36 31.99
CA PRO A 398 1.61 -22.77 33.31
C PRO A 398 1.92 -21.28 33.28
N GLN A 399 2.65 -20.80 32.26
CA GLN A 399 2.93 -19.37 32.12
C GLN A 399 1.68 -18.61 31.68
N LEU A 400 0.93 -19.15 30.71
CA LEU A 400 -0.35 -18.57 30.27
C LEU A 400 -1.35 -18.43 31.44
N ARG A 401 -1.44 -19.45 32.31
CA ARG A 401 -2.26 -19.38 33.54
C ARG A 401 -1.89 -18.20 34.44
N LYS A 402 -0.60 -17.91 34.59
CA LYS A 402 -0.14 -16.76 35.39
C LYS A 402 -0.48 -15.43 34.72
N PHE A 403 -0.16 -15.27 33.43
CA PHE A 403 -0.47 -14.05 32.68
C PHE A 403 -1.97 -13.76 32.63
N PHE A 404 -2.81 -14.79 32.45
CA PHE A 404 -4.27 -14.64 32.39
C PHE A 404 -4.95 -14.57 33.76
N LYS A 405 -4.22 -14.83 34.86
CA LYS A 405 -4.79 -15.02 36.22
C LYS A 405 -5.91 -16.04 36.27
N ASP A 406 -5.76 -17.09 35.47
CA ASP A 406 -6.71 -18.19 35.42
C ASP A 406 -5.95 -19.50 35.69
N PRO A 407 -6.02 -20.05 36.92
CA PRO A 407 -5.35 -21.31 37.23
C PRO A 407 -5.93 -22.51 36.45
N ASN A 408 -7.14 -22.37 35.91
CA ASN A 408 -7.84 -23.41 35.17
C ASN A 408 -7.70 -23.26 33.65
N PHE A 409 -6.93 -22.27 33.15
CA PHE A 409 -6.69 -22.12 31.72
C PHE A 409 -6.18 -23.46 31.15
N PRO A 410 -6.87 -24.04 30.14
CA PRO A 410 -6.62 -25.40 29.71
C PRO A 410 -5.31 -25.50 28.93
N ARG A 411 -4.80 -26.73 28.79
CA ARG A 411 -3.80 -27.02 27.74
C ARG A 411 -4.44 -26.81 26.38
N ALA A 412 -3.63 -26.48 25.38
CA ALA A 412 -4.09 -26.49 24.00
C ALA A 412 -4.44 -27.92 23.56
N ASP A 413 -5.50 -28.09 22.78
CA ASP A 413 -5.88 -29.38 22.20
C ASP A 413 -4.93 -29.79 21.07
N ASN A 414 -4.39 -28.80 20.38
CA ASN A 414 -3.34 -29.00 19.39
C ASN A 414 -2.29 -27.90 19.47
N VAL A 415 -1.03 -28.28 19.25
CA VAL A 415 0.09 -27.35 19.13
C VAL A 415 0.72 -27.53 17.76
N ILE A 416 1.10 -26.44 17.11
CA ILE A 416 1.89 -26.46 15.88
C ILE A 416 3.12 -25.60 16.11
N VAL A 417 4.30 -26.20 15.93
CA VAL A 417 5.60 -25.51 16.00
C VAL A 417 6.23 -25.55 14.62
N THR A 418 6.86 -24.44 14.21
CA THR A 418 7.67 -24.41 12.99
C THR A 418 9.09 -24.85 13.27
N HIS A 419 9.76 -25.45 12.28
CA HIS A 419 11.10 -26.02 12.45
C HIS A 419 12.04 -25.54 11.33
N TRP A 420 12.22 -24.22 11.21
CA TRP A 420 12.96 -23.63 10.08
C TRP A 420 14.47 -23.86 10.14
N ALA A 421 15.06 -23.97 11.33
CA ALA A 421 16.47 -24.29 11.53
C ALA A 421 16.79 -25.77 11.26
N MET A 422 15.89 -26.69 11.62
CA MET A 422 16.01 -28.12 11.36
C MET A 422 15.61 -28.51 9.93
N ASP A 423 14.85 -27.67 9.23
CA ASP A 423 14.53 -27.87 7.81
C ASP A 423 15.84 -27.90 6.97
N PRO A 424 16.20 -29.05 6.37
CA PRO A 424 17.44 -29.19 5.62
C PRO A 424 17.48 -28.35 4.34
N PHE A 425 16.34 -27.80 3.90
CA PHE A 425 16.22 -26.96 2.71
C PHE A 425 16.26 -25.46 3.01
N CYS A 426 16.17 -25.06 4.28
CA CYS A 426 16.22 -23.65 4.69
C CYS A 426 17.36 -23.35 5.69
N ARG A 427 17.50 -24.18 6.74
CA ARG A 427 18.46 -24.05 7.85
C ARG A 427 18.42 -22.68 8.56
N GLY A 428 17.23 -22.12 8.70
CA GLY A 428 16.95 -20.83 9.32
C GLY A 428 15.82 -20.11 8.60
N SER A 429 15.58 -18.86 9.01
CA SER A 429 14.41 -18.11 8.55
C SER A 429 14.81 -17.06 7.51
N TYR A 430 15.66 -16.10 7.84
CA TYR A 430 16.05 -15.02 6.90
C TYR A 430 17.34 -14.31 7.34
N SER A 431 17.94 -13.57 6.40
CA SER A 431 19.22 -12.90 6.59
C SER A 431 19.09 -11.52 7.23
N TYR A 432 20.16 -11.11 7.92
CA TYR A 432 20.34 -9.78 8.47
C TYR A 432 21.79 -9.32 8.29
N VAL A 433 22.05 -8.02 8.41
CA VAL A 433 23.41 -7.48 8.36
C VAL A 433 24.04 -7.60 9.75
N ALA A 434 24.93 -8.57 9.91
CA ALA A 434 25.68 -8.77 11.15
C ALA A 434 26.78 -7.70 11.34
N GLN A 435 27.30 -7.52 12.57
CA GLN A 435 28.37 -6.55 12.87
C GLN A 435 29.61 -6.64 11.95
N ASN A 436 29.95 -7.84 11.49
CA ASN A 436 31.08 -8.05 10.59
C ASN A 436 30.68 -8.01 9.11
N SER A 437 29.45 -7.66 8.79
CA SER A 437 28.90 -7.63 7.44
C SER A 437 28.49 -6.20 7.06
N SER A 438 28.26 -5.99 5.78
CA SER A 438 27.86 -4.72 5.21
C SER A 438 26.88 -4.91 4.05
N ILE A 439 26.25 -3.81 3.61
CA ILE A 439 25.48 -3.82 2.35
C ILE A 439 26.36 -4.19 1.13
N GLN A 440 27.67 -3.96 1.21
CA GLN A 440 28.60 -4.37 0.15
C GLN A 440 28.73 -5.89 0.03
N ASP A 441 28.62 -6.63 1.14
CA ASP A 441 28.62 -8.09 1.13
C ASP A 441 27.41 -8.64 0.38
N ILE A 442 26.23 -8.06 0.60
CA ILE A 442 25.01 -8.42 -0.13
C ILE A 442 25.18 -8.16 -1.63
N LYS A 443 25.70 -6.97 -2.01
CA LYS A 443 25.97 -6.62 -3.41
C LYS A 443 26.99 -7.56 -4.05
N GLN A 444 28.08 -7.87 -3.36
CA GLN A 444 29.10 -8.82 -3.84
C GLN A 444 28.53 -10.24 -3.96
N PHE A 445 27.68 -10.64 -3.02
CA PHE A 445 26.99 -11.92 -3.06
C PHE A 445 25.99 -12.00 -4.23
N ALA A 446 25.34 -10.91 -4.60
CA ALA A 446 24.47 -10.84 -5.77
C ALA A 446 25.21 -10.91 -7.12
N MET A 447 26.48 -10.48 -7.17
CA MET A 447 27.22 -10.38 -8.43
C MET A 447 27.33 -11.74 -9.13
N PRO A 448 26.94 -11.86 -10.40
CA PRO A 448 27.09 -13.10 -11.12
C PRO A 448 28.56 -13.40 -11.45
N ILE A 449 28.87 -14.68 -11.67
CA ILE A 449 30.19 -15.18 -12.00
C ILE A 449 30.25 -15.44 -13.51
N TYR A 450 31.22 -14.84 -14.18
CA TYR A 450 31.55 -15.04 -15.59
C TYR A 450 32.81 -15.88 -15.70
N LEU A 451 32.92 -16.74 -16.72
CA LEU A 451 34.15 -17.52 -16.96
C LEU A 451 35.26 -16.60 -17.46
N ASN A 452 34.93 -15.68 -18.38
CA ASN A 452 35.84 -14.68 -18.90
C ASN A 452 35.28 -13.27 -18.73
N GLN A 453 36.17 -12.28 -18.64
CA GLN A 453 35.78 -10.87 -18.49
C GLN A 453 34.95 -10.32 -19.67
N ASN A 454 35.07 -10.92 -20.85
CA ASN A 454 34.37 -10.50 -22.06
C ASN A 454 33.09 -11.31 -22.35
N ASP A 455 32.75 -12.28 -21.50
CA ASP A 455 31.54 -13.08 -21.71
C ASP A 455 30.29 -12.21 -21.53
N SER A 456 29.35 -12.32 -22.47
CA SER A 456 28.08 -11.58 -22.41
C SER A 456 27.08 -12.18 -21.42
N GLN A 457 27.30 -13.42 -20.99
CA GLN A 457 26.39 -14.17 -20.12
C GLN A 457 27.17 -14.85 -18.98
N PRO A 458 26.68 -14.81 -17.74
CA PRO A 458 27.35 -15.42 -16.61
C PRO A 458 27.15 -16.93 -16.59
N VAL A 459 28.12 -17.68 -16.08
CA VAL A 459 27.97 -19.14 -15.86
C VAL A 459 27.13 -19.44 -14.61
N ILE A 460 27.30 -18.65 -13.54
CA ILE A 460 26.56 -18.79 -12.28
C ILE A 460 26.01 -17.42 -11.89
N ALA A 461 24.69 -17.31 -11.75
CA ALA A 461 24.01 -16.16 -11.17
C ALA A 461 23.39 -16.54 -9.82
N PHE A 462 23.18 -15.53 -8.97
CA PHE A 462 22.60 -15.70 -7.63
C PHE A 462 21.37 -14.81 -7.51
N ALA A 463 20.31 -15.34 -6.93
CA ALA A 463 19.09 -14.60 -6.60
C ALA A 463 18.52 -15.12 -5.28
N GLY A 464 17.48 -14.47 -4.74
CA GLY A 464 16.94 -14.76 -3.42
C GLY A 464 17.14 -13.61 -2.44
N GLU A 465 16.48 -13.70 -1.29
CA GLU A 465 16.37 -12.59 -0.34
C GLU A 465 17.74 -12.03 0.05
N ALA A 466 18.71 -12.91 0.31
CA ALA A 466 20.06 -12.54 0.77
C ALA A 466 20.93 -11.84 -0.30
N THR A 467 20.45 -11.72 -1.54
CA THR A 467 21.16 -11.07 -2.66
C THR A 467 20.64 -9.67 -2.98
N HIS A 468 19.57 -9.22 -2.33
CA HIS A 468 18.94 -7.95 -2.68
C HIS A 468 19.53 -6.80 -1.85
N ASP A 469 20.11 -5.76 -2.46
CA ASP A 469 20.79 -4.68 -1.74
C ASP A 469 19.85 -3.76 -0.93
N LEU A 470 18.57 -3.71 -1.31
CA LEU A 470 17.47 -3.31 -0.41
C LEU A 470 17.10 -4.43 0.58
N MET A 471 18.10 -5.05 1.21
CA MET A 471 18.01 -5.99 2.36
C MET A 471 17.63 -5.23 3.64
N SER A 472 16.64 -4.38 3.45
CA SER A 472 16.12 -3.32 4.28
C SER A 472 14.61 -3.47 4.43
N ASN A 473 14.17 -4.72 4.29
CA ASN A 473 12.81 -5.24 4.23
C ASN A 473 12.76 -6.59 4.99
N GLN A 474 13.35 -6.63 6.19
CA GLN A 474 13.48 -7.81 7.05
C GLN A 474 12.16 -8.55 7.34
N VAL A 475 11.00 -7.99 7.02
CA VAL A 475 9.71 -8.71 7.02
C VAL A 475 9.00 -8.75 5.66
N GLU A 476 9.41 -7.94 4.68
CA GLU A 476 8.78 -7.84 3.35
C GLU A 476 9.27 -8.92 2.36
N MET A 477 10.55 -9.32 2.44
CA MET A 477 11.18 -10.26 1.48
C MET A 477 11.55 -11.63 2.05
N SER A 478 11.59 -11.76 3.37
CA SER A 478 11.80 -13.04 4.08
C SER A 478 10.59 -13.98 3.99
N GLN A 479 9.44 -13.40 3.69
CA GLN A 479 8.15 -14.07 3.59
C GLN A 479 7.69 -14.13 2.13
N VAL A 480 8.02 -13.15 1.29
CA VAL A 480 7.91 -13.30 -0.17
C VAL A 480 9.06 -12.59 -0.86
N GLY A 481 10.01 -13.36 -1.35
CA GLY A 481 11.03 -12.85 -2.27
C GLY A 481 10.43 -12.24 -3.55
N GLU A 482 10.96 -11.08 -3.91
CA GLU A 482 11.31 -10.69 -5.28
C GLU A 482 10.22 -10.71 -6.36
N THR A 483 9.39 -9.67 -6.38
CA THR A 483 8.85 -9.10 -7.64
C THR A 483 9.36 -7.68 -7.90
N ASN A 484 10.30 -7.18 -7.08
CA ASN A 484 10.85 -5.81 -7.18
C ASN A 484 12.10 -5.68 -8.07
N SER A 485 12.80 -6.77 -8.40
CA SER A 485 14.15 -6.72 -9.00
C SER A 485 14.20 -6.38 -10.50
N THR A 486 13.07 -6.35 -11.22
CA THR A 486 13.05 -5.90 -12.63
C THR A 486 11.97 -4.89 -12.98
N LEU A 487 11.06 -4.57 -12.05
CA LEU A 487 10.19 -3.39 -12.20
C LEU A 487 10.90 -2.11 -11.75
N SER A 488 11.83 -2.21 -10.79
CA SER A 488 12.65 -1.09 -10.33
C SER A 488 13.68 -0.65 -11.38
N SER A 489 14.26 -1.57 -12.18
CA SER A 489 15.16 -1.21 -13.28
C SER A 489 14.46 -0.58 -14.49
N TYR A 490 13.13 -0.73 -14.61
CA TYR A 490 12.33 0.01 -15.61
C TYR A 490 11.77 1.33 -15.09
N ASN A 491 11.67 1.51 -13.77
CA ASN A 491 11.29 2.77 -13.12
C ASN A 491 12.47 3.59 -12.59
N LEU A 492 13.71 3.11 -12.77
CA LEU A 492 14.96 3.86 -12.57
C LEU A 492 15.28 4.84 -13.71
N ASN A 493 14.29 5.20 -14.53
CA ASN A 493 14.16 6.61 -14.85
C ASN A 493 13.64 7.30 -13.60
N HIS A 494 14.52 7.48 -12.61
CA HIS A 494 14.33 8.49 -11.60
C HIS A 494 14.00 9.77 -12.37
N GLU A 495 12.73 10.16 -12.31
CA GLU A 495 12.34 11.55 -12.45
C GLU A 495 13.16 12.28 -11.39
N GLU A 496 14.34 12.77 -11.81
CA GLU A 496 15.10 13.73 -11.04
C GLU A 496 14.10 14.75 -10.52
N SER A 497 14.20 15.00 -9.22
CA SER A 497 13.50 16.09 -8.57
C SER A 497 13.81 17.38 -9.33
N ASN A 498 12.90 17.77 -10.22
CA ASN A 498 13.02 19.01 -10.95
C ASN A 498 12.63 20.13 -10.00
N LEU A 499 13.57 20.53 -9.14
CA LEU A 499 13.44 21.68 -8.24
C LEU A 499 12.91 22.89 -9.02
N THR A 500 13.35 23.06 -10.28
CA THR A 500 12.86 24.06 -11.22
C THR A 500 11.35 23.97 -11.47
N ARG A 501 10.80 22.76 -11.66
CA ARG A 501 9.35 22.53 -11.84
C ARG A 501 8.60 22.90 -10.57
N ASP A 502 9.07 22.44 -9.42
CA ASP A 502 8.39 22.62 -8.14
C ASP A 502 8.38 24.11 -7.73
N VAL A 503 9.51 24.81 -7.89
CA VAL A 503 9.62 26.27 -7.71
C VAL A 503 8.72 27.02 -8.69
N PHE A 504 8.69 26.60 -9.95
CA PHE A 504 7.85 27.24 -10.97
C PHE A 504 6.35 27.10 -10.66
N VAL A 505 5.90 25.91 -10.24
CA VAL A 505 4.50 25.66 -9.83
C VAL A 505 4.14 26.53 -8.62
N LEU A 506 5.01 26.61 -7.61
CA LEU A 506 4.79 27.49 -6.45
C LEU A 506 4.66 28.96 -6.84
N LEU A 507 5.53 29.44 -7.75
CA LEU A 507 5.48 30.82 -8.24
C LEU A 507 4.17 31.13 -8.97
N LEU A 508 3.70 30.21 -9.83
CA LEU A 508 2.42 30.38 -10.53
C LEU A 508 1.23 30.45 -9.56
N TYR A 509 1.21 29.61 -8.53
CA TYR A 509 0.16 29.64 -7.52
C TYR A 509 0.20 30.88 -6.64
N LEU A 510 1.39 31.35 -6.29
CA LEU A 510 1.55 32.60 -5.55
C LEU A 510 1.03 33.79 -6.37
N VAL A 511 1.40 33.87 -7.66
CA VAL A 511 0.95 34.93 -8.56
C VAL A 511 -0.57 34.89 -8.74
N THR A 512 -1.15 33.72 -9.00
CA THR A 512 -2.62 33.59 -9.16
C THR A 512 -3.39 33.93 -7.89
N SER A 513 -2.88 33.53 -6.72
CA SER A 513 -3.44 33.91 -5.42
C SER A 513 -3.42 35.43 -5.20
N ILE A 514 -2.28 36.09 -5.47
CA ILE A 514 -2.15 37.55 -5.35
C ILE A 514 -3.09 38.28 -6.30
N LEU A 515 -3.17 37.84 -7.56
CA LEU A 515 -4.06 38.42 -8.56
C LEU A 515 -5.53 38.26 -8.16
N ALA A 516 -5.92 37.08 -7.67
CA ALA A 516 -7.28 36.81 -7.20
C ALA A 516 -7.64 37.71 -6.00
N MET A 517 -6.73 37.88 -5.04
CA MET A 517 -6.96 38.73 -3.87
C MET A 517 -7.03 40.22 -4.24
N LEU A 518 -6.01 40.75 -4.92
CA LEU A 518 -5.92 42.18 -5.24
C LEU A 518 -6.99 42.61 -6.25
N GLY A 519 -7.23 41.80 -7.29
CA GLY A 519 -8.22 42.08 -8.32
C GLY A 519 -9.64 42.16 -7.75
N ASN A 520 -10.01 41.18 -6.91
CA ASN A 520 -11.34 41.17 -6.31
C ASN A 520 -11.48 42.19 -5.18
N LEU A 521 -10.41 42.50 -4.44
CA LEU A 521 -10.42 43.60 -3.47
C LEU A 521 -10.67 44.95 -4.16
N PHE A 522 -10.10 45.17 -5.34
CA PHE A 522 -10.34 46.37 -6.15
C PHE A 522 -11.81 46.47 -6.61
N VAL A 523 -12.41 45.34 -7.01
CA VAL A 523 -13.85 45.27 -7.35
C VAL A 523 -14.71 45.65 -6.13
N CYS A 524 -14.43 45.05 -4.98
CA CYS A 524 -15.12 45.36 -3.71
C CYS A 524 -14.99 46.84 -3.35
N ALA A 525 -13.78 47.40 -3.40
CA ALA A 525 -13.50 48.81 -3.09
C ALA A 525 -14.24 49.76 -4.06
N THR A 526 -14.31 49.41 -5.35
CA THR A 526 -14.98 50.23 -6.36
C THR A 526 -16.49 50.28 -6.15
N ILE A 527 -17.11 49.14 -5.87
CA ILE A 527 -18.57 49.05 -5.60
C ILE A 527 -18.92 49.81 -4.33
N TYR A 528 -18.11 49.64 -3.27
CA TYR A 528 -18.27 50.31 -2.00
C TYR A 528 -18.13 51.84 -2.12
N ARG A 529 -17.03 52.32 -2.72
CA ARG A 529 -16.76 53.76 -2.89
C ARG A 529 -17.81 54.46 -3.75
N LYS A 530 -18.31 53.81 -4.81
CA LYS A 530 -19.35 54.38 -5.68
C LYS A 530 -20.78 54.18 -5.15
N LYS A 531 -20.97 53.61 -3.96
CA LYS A 531 -22.27 53.32 -3.32
C LYS A 531 -23.26 52.63 -4.28
N ARG A 532 -22.78 51.67 -5.08
CA ARG A 532 -23.57 51.04 -6.16
C ARG A 532 -24.47 49.88 -5.71
N PHE A 533 -24.67 49.70 -4.40
CA PHE A 533 -25.49 48.61 -3.83
C PHE A 533 -26.99 48.70 -4.11
N ASN A 534 -27.46 49.77 -4.77
CA ASN A 534 -28.87 49.95 -5.12
C ASN A 534 -29.36 49.01 -6.25
N SER A 535 -28.47 48.20 -6.84
CA SER A 535 -28.82 47.21 -7.86
C SER A 535 -28.45 45.80 -7.40
N THR A 536 -29.39 44.87 -7.57
CA THR A 536 -29.21 43.43 -7.35
C THR A 536 -27.92 42.91 -7.99
N THR A 537 -27.63 43.32 -9.23
CA THR A 537 -26.45 42.85 -9.96
C THR A 537 -25.14 43.25 -9.28
N TYR A 538 -25.03 44.47 -8.72
CA TYR A 538 -23.81 44.90 -8.03
C TYR A 538 -23.61 44.19 -6.69
N VAL A 539 -24.70 43.84 -5.99
CA VAL A 539 -24.65 43.02 -4.77
C VAL A 539 -24.14 41.61 -5.09
N LEU A 540 -24.59 41.01 -6.20
CA LEU A 540 -24.12 39.69 -6.65
C LEU A 540 -22.65 39.72 -7.09
N ILE A 541 -22.22 40.74 -7.84
CA ILE A 541 -20.80 40.90 -8.22
C ILE A 541 -19.93 41.04 -6.97
N PHE A 542 -20.41 41.75 -5.94
CA PHE A 542 -19.70 41.88 -4.67
C PHE A 542 -19.58 40.54 -3.92
N ASN A 543 -20.63 39.70 -3.93
CA ASN A 543 -20.58 38.35 -3.35
C ASN A 543 -19.59 37.43 -4.10
N MET A 544 -19.57 37.49 -5.43
CA MET A 544 -18.60 36.76 -6.26
C MET A 544 -17.17 37.16 -5.92
N ALA A 545 -16.91 38.47 -5.80
CA ALA A 545 -15.60 38.97 -5.41
C ALA A 545 -15.16 38.53 -4.00
N ILE A 546 -16.07 38.47 -3.02
CA ILE A 546 -15.78 37.92 -1.69
C ILE A 546 -15.41 36.44 -1.77
N SER A 547 -16.15 35.67 -2.55
CA SER A 547 -15.88 34.26 -2.77
C SER A 547 -14.49 34.06 -3.35
N ASP A 548 -14.14 34.80 -4.40
CA ASP A 548 -12.85 34.66 -5.08
C ASP A 548 -11.67 35.12 -4.20
N ILE A 549 -11.87 36.09 -3.29
CA ILE A 549 -10.88 36.45 -2.24
C ILE A 549 -10.65 35.26 -1.30
N LEU A 550 -11.72 34.59 -0.87
CA LEU A 550 -11.62 33.40 -0.01
C LEU A 550 -10.83 32.28 -0.72
N GLY A 551 -11.13 32.00 -1.99
CA GLY A 551 -10.36 31.05 -2.80
C GLY A 551 -8.89 31.43 -2.93
N GLY A 552 -8.61 32.71 -3.20
CA GLY A 552 -7.25 33.26 -3.28
C GLY A 552 -6.45 33.11 -1.99
N PHE A 553 -7.08 33.28 -0.82
CA PHE A 553 -6.44 33.13 0.49
C PHE A 553 -6.16 31.67 0.88
N VAL A 554 -7.06 30.77 0.52
CA VAL A 554 -6.98 29.36 0.92
C VAL A 554 -5.85 28.62 0.20
N ILE A 555 -5.55 28.97 -1.06
CA ILE A 555 -4.49 28.33 -1.86
C ILE A 555 -3.12 28.39 -1.15
N PRO A 556 -2.53 29.56 -0.81
CA PRO A 556 -1.26 29.63 -0.10
C PRO A 556 -1.35 29.09 1.33
N SER A 557 -2.52 29.20 1.97
CA SER A 557 -2.75 28.67 3.31
C SER A 557 -2.64 27.15 3.37
N GLN A 558 -3.08 26.43 2.32
CA GLN A 558 -2.90 24.97 2.25
C GLN A 558 -1.41 24.60 2.30
N TRP A 559 -0.56 25.32 1.57
CA TRP A 559 0.88 25.04 1.57
C TRP A 559 1.58 25.44 2.87
N LEU A 560 1.17 26.56 3.46
CA LEU A 560 1.79 27.07 4.69
C LEU A 560 1.40 26.24 5.92
N PHE A 561 0.15 25.80 6.01
CA PHE A 561 -0.39 25.11 7.17
C PHE A 561 -0.49 23.58 7.03
N CYS A 562 -0.32 23.03 5.83
CA CYS A 562 -0.10 21.60 5.62
C CYS A 562 1.41 21.30 5.46
N SER A 563 2.27 21.92 6.28
CA SER A 563 3.69 21.57 6.33
C SER A 563 3.88 20.23 7.06
N SER A 564 4.98 19.52 6.78
CA SER A 564 5.30 18.25 7.47
C SER A 564 5.27 18.43 8.97
N LEU A 565 5.85 19.54 9.45
CA LEU A 565 5.91 19.91 10.87
C LEU A 565 4.52 20.00 11.55
N LEU A 566 3.51 20.53 10.85
CA LEU A 566 2.15 20.66 11.40
C LEU A 566 1.34 19.37 11.23
N LEU A 567 1.64 18.57 10.21
CA LEU A 567 0.99 17.28 9.98
C LEU A 567 1.50 16.21 10.96
N ASP A 568 2.77 16.28 11.36
CA ASP A 568 3.37 15.42 12.39
C ASP A 568 2.77 15.67 13.79
N SER A 569 2.05 16.78 13.99
CA SER A 569 1.34 17.09 15.24
C SER A 569 0.01 16.32 15.43
N GLY A 570 -0.28 15.36 14.55
CA GLY A 570 -1.43 14.46 14.67
C GLY A 570 -2.77 15.10 14.23
N SER A 571 -3.82 14.93 15.04
CA SER A 571 -5.22 15.28 14.67
C SER A 571 -5.43 16.74 14.27
N PHE A 572 -4.60 17.65 14.78
CA PHE A 572 -4.66 19.08 14.50
C PHE A 572 -4.30 19.40 13.03
N GLY A 573 -3.20 18.83 12.53
CA GLY A 573 -2.75 19.02 11.14
C GLY A 573 -3.78 18.51 10.13
N HIS A 574 -4.33 17.31 10.36
CA HIS A 574 -5.38 16.73 9.51
C HIS A 574 -6.69 17.54 9.53
N THR A 575 -7.01 18.18 10.66
CA THR A 575 -8.20 19.02 10.80
C THR A 575 -8.06 20.30 9.97
N ILE A 576 -6.94 21.01 10.09
CA ILE A 576 -6.65 22.23 9.32
C ILE A 576 -6.61 21.94 7.82
N CYS A 577 -5.92 20.87 7.43
CA CYS A 577 -5.86 20.36 6.06
C CYS A 577 -7.26 20.25 5.44
N GLY A 578 -8.19 19.59 6.14
CA GLY A 578 -9.57 19.44 5.66
C GLY A 578 -10.41 20.71 5.67
N ILE A 579 -10.22 21.59 6.65
CA ILE A 579 -10.89 22.90 6.68
C ILE A 579 -10.50 23.72 5.46
N LEU A 580 -9.19 23.83 5.21
CA LEU A 580 -8.67 24.58 4.06
C LEU A 580 -9.13 23.96 2.74
N LYS A 581 -9.16 22.63 2.61
CA LYS A 581 -9.68 21.99 1.39
C LYS A 581 -11.18 22.23 1.19
N SER A 582 -11.96 22.23 2.27
CA SER A 582 -13.40 22.47 2.22
C SER A 582 -13.75 23.92 1.87
N LEU A 583 -13.02 24.89 2.44
CA LEU A 583 -13.18 26.31 2.12
C LEU A 583 -12.82 26.61 0.66
N GLN A 584 -11.82 25.91 0.11
CA GLN A 584 -11.47 26.01 -1.31
C GLN A 584 -12.65 25.61 -2.21
N ILE A 585 -13.27 24.45 -1.93
CA ILE A 585 -14.40 23.94 -2.70
C ILE A 585 -15.62 24.88 -2.56
N LEU A 586 -15.88 25.40 -1.35
CA LEU A 586 -16.95 26.38 -1.09
C LEU A 586 -16.83 27.62 -1.95
N SER A 587 -15.63 28.19 -2.01
CA SER A 587 -15.33 29.37 -2.82
C SER A 587 -15.74 29.16 -4.28
N TYR A 588 -15.52 27.97 -4.84
CA TYR A 588 -15.85 27.71 -6.23
C TYR A 588 -17.36 27.56 -6.47
N TYR A 589 -18.06 26.85 -5.58
CA TYR A 589 -19.52 26.73 -5.67
C TYR A 589 -20.24 28.07 -5.53
N VAL A 590 -19.83 28.90 -4.57
CA VAL A 590 -20.44 30.21 -4.37
C VAL A 590 -20.20 31.11 -5.58
N SER A 591 -19.00 31.08 -6.18
CA SER A 591 -18.69 31.86 -7.38
C SER A 591 -19.52 31.42 -8.60
N SER A 592 -19.60 30.11 -8.88
CA SER A 592 -20.36 29.59 -10.03
C SER A 592 -21.87 29.76 -9.90
N LEU A 593 -22.44 29.54 -8.71
CA LEU A 593 -23.86 29.79 -8.43
C LEU A 593 -24.19 31.29 -8.51
N THR A 594 -23.26 32.16 -8.13
CA THR A 594 -23.43 33.62 -8.28
C THR A 594 -23.45 34.04 -9.76
N MET A 595 -22.68 33.39 -10.64
CA MET A 595 -22.78 33.62 -12.09
C MET A 595 -24.17 33.28 -12.64
N VAL A 596 -24.73 32.14 -12.23
CA VAL A 596 -26.10 31.74 -12.61
C VAL A 596 -27.12 32.76 -12.10
N ALA A 597 -26.96 33.22 -10.86
CA ALA A 597 -27.82 34.24 -10.25
C ALA A 597 -27.78 35.57 -11.02
N ILE A 598 -26.61 36.00 -11.49
CA ILE A 598 -26.48 37.20 -12.34
C ILE A 598 -27.20 36.99 -13.68
N ALA A 599 -27.04 35.83 -14.32
CA ALA A 599 -27.73 35.52 -15.57
C ALA A 599 -29.26 35.48 -15.40
N TYR A 600 -29.74 34.90 -14.31
CA TYR A 600 -31.15 34.87 -13.94
C TYR A 600 -31.73 36.28 -13.69
N ASP A 601 -31.04 37.14 -12.94
CA ASP A 601 -31.44 38.54 -12.70
C ASP A 601 -31.61 39.28 -14.03
N ARG A 602 -30.67 39.11 -14.97
CA ARG A 602 -30.76 39.68 -16.32
C ARG A 602 -31.92 39.10 -17.13
N PHE A 603 -32.15 37.80 -17.07
CA PHE A 603 -33.26 37.14 -17.74
C PHE A 603 -34.60 37.71 -17.28
N ILE A 604 -34.83 37.81 -15.97
CA ILE A 604 -36.08 38.39 -15.43
C ILE A 604 -36.24 39.84 -15.84
N LEU A 605 -35.17 40.66 -15.73
CA LEU A 605 -35.20 42.08 -16.11
C LEU A 605 -35.59 42.32 -17.57
N ILE A 606 -35.14 41.48 -18.50
CA ILE A 606 -35.29 41.70 -19.94
C ILE A 606 -36.49 40.92 -20.51
N CYS A 607 -36.66 39.67 -20.10
CA CYS A 607 -37.66 38.77 -20.67
C CYS A 607 -39.00 38.82 -19.93
N ARG A 608 -38.99 39.06 -18.61
CA ARG A 608 -40.19 39.05 -17.76
C ARG A 608 -40.28 40.29 -16.84
N PRO A 609 -40.41 41.50 -17.42
CA PRO A 609 -40.33 42.75 -16.66
C PRO A 609 -41.44 42.94 -15.61
N MET A 610 -42.59 42.28 -15.77
CA MET A 610 -43.76 42.36 -14.87
C MET A 610 -43.79 41.26 -13.80
N SER A 611 -42.79 40.36 -13.76
CA SER A 611 -42.69 39.31 -12.74
C SER A 611 -42.22 39.87 -11.40
N SER A 612 -42.76 39.37 -10.29
CA SER A 612 -42.20 39.61 -8.96
C SER A 612 -40.75 39.12 -8.90
N ARG A 613 -39.84 39.96 -8.41
CA ARG A 613 -38.42 39.60 -8.28
C ARG A 613 -38.14 38.95 -6.94
N ILE A 614 -37.30 37.92 -6.93
CA ILE A 614 -36.75 37.35 -5.70
C ILE A 614 -35.85 38.43 -5.08
N LYS A 615 -35.98 38.66 -3.77
CA LYS A 615 -35.12 39.59 -3.04
C LYS A 615 -33.67 39.10 -3.09
N VAL A 616 -32.71 40.00 -3.29
CA VAL A 616 -31.29 39.63 -3.39
C VAL A 616 -30.77 38.92 -2.13
N THR A 617 -31.30 39.25 -0.96
CA THR A 617 -30.97 38.58 0.31
C THR A 617 -31.37 37.11 0.32
N VAL A 618 -32.52 36.78 -0.27
CA VAL A 618 -32.99 35.39 -0.42
C VAL A 618 -32.12 34.65 -1.43
N LEU A 619 -31.72 35.32 -2.52
CA LEU A 619 -30.85 34.74 -3.54
C LEU A 619 -29.45 34.43 -2.98
N LEU A 620 -28.88 35.31 -2.16
CA LEU A 620 -27.63 35.06 -1.46
C LEU A 620 -27.75 33.88 -0.48
N ALA A 621 -28.84 33.82 0.30
CA ALA A 621 -29.08 32.70 1.21
C ALA A 621 -29.14 31.36 0.47
N ILE A 622 -29.82 31.31 -0.68
CA ILE A 622 -29.88 30.11 -1.53
C ILE A 622 -28.48 29.70 -2.01
N ILE A 623 -27.67 30.65 -2.50
CA ILE A 623 -26.32 30.38 -2.99
C ILE A 623 -25.45 29.72 -1.89
N TRP A 624 -25.43 30.31 -0.69
CA TRP A 624 -24.60 29.82 0.40
C TRP A 624 -25.12 28.49 0.98
N ILE A 625 -26.44 28.32 1.11
CA ILE A 625 -27.04 27.04 1.56
C ILE A 625 -26.71 25.92 0.57
N LEU A 626 -26.89 26.15 -0.73
CA LEU A 626 -26.54 25.16 -1.75
C LEU A 626 -25.03 24.85 -1.74
N GLY A 627 -24.18 25.87 -1.61
CA GLY A 627 -22.73 25.68 -1.45
C GLY A 627 -22.39 24.76 -0.28
N LEU A 628 -22.98 25.00 0.90
CA LEU A 628 -22.78 24.18 2.11
C LEU A 628 -23.30 22.75 1.93
N ILE A 629 -24.46 22.56 1.28
CA ILE A 629 -24.99 21.23 0.96
C ILE A 629 -24.00 20.44 0.10
N PHE A 630 -23.44 21.03 -0.96
CA PHE A 630 -22.47 20.35 -1.83
C PHE A 630 -21.14 20.03 -1.11
N ILE A 631 -20.79 20.78 -0.07
CA ILE A 631 -19.60 20.52 0.75
C ILE A 631 -19.82 19.45 1.81
N SER A 632 -21.06 19.27 2.29
CA SER A 632 -21.36 18.32 3.37
C SER A 632 -20.76 16.92 3.10
N ASN A 633 -20.82 16.45 1.85
CA ASN A 633 -20.22 15.18 1.40
C ASN A 633 -18.67 15.16 1.50
N ASN A 634 -17.99 16.31 1.40
CA ASN A 634 -16.54 16.41 1.61
C ASN A 634 -16.17 16.39 3.10
N PHE A 635 -17.05 16.87 3.99
CA PHE A 635 -16.75 16.96 5.41
C PHE A 635 -16.60 15.58 6.06
N PHE A 636 -17.43 14.61 5.67
CA PHE A 636 -17.47 13.24 6.20
C PHE A 636 -16.44 12.27 5.59
N THR A 637 -15.37 12.77 4.97
CA THR A 637 -14.34 11.92 4.32
C THR A 637 -12.98 12.03 4.99
N LEU A 638 -12.26 10.90 5.02
CA LEU A 638 -10.88 10.75 5.51
C LEU A 638 -9.95 11.74 4.82
N ARG A 639 -9.00 12.32 5.56
CA ARG A 639 -8.11 13.38 5.06
C ARG A 639 -6.68 12.89 5.20
N VAL A 640 -6.00 12.67 4.08
CA VAL A 640 -4.63 12.18 4.04
C VAL A 640 -3.76 13.25 3.40
N SER A 641 -2.61 13.54 4.00
CA SER A 641 -1.60 14.40 3.37
C SER A 641 -0.86 13.62 2.29
N GLU A 642 -0.76 14.20 1.10
CA GLU A 642 -0.04 13.61 -0.01
C GLU A 642 1.12 14.52 -0.40
N TYR A 643 2.31 13.94 -0.58
CA TYR A 643 3.46 14.68 -1.07
C TYR A 643 3.32 14.88 -2.58
N PHE A 644 3.32 16.14 -3.01
CA PHE A 644 3.27 16.50 -4.43
C PHE A 644 4.62 16.31 -5.12
N SER A 645 5.71 16.33 -4.36
CA SER A 645 7.07 16.11 -4.87
C SER A 645 7.66 14.80 -4.34
N PRO A 646 8.36 14.03 -5.18
CA PRO A 646 9.11 12.83 -4.76
C PRO A 646 10.13 13.11 -3.64
N THR A 647 10.58 14.35 -3.47
CA THR A 647 11.54 14.78 -2.44
C THR A 647 10.92 15.02 -1.07
N LYS A 648 9.61 14.77 -0.89
CA LYS A 648 8.87 15.04 0.35
C LYS A 648 8.86 16.53 0.78
N GLY A 649 9.25 17.46 -0.10
CA GLY A 649 9.37 18.90 0.23
C GLY A 649 8.08 19.72 0.08
N LEU A 650 7.07 19.21 -0.62
CA LEU A 650 5.80 19.90 -0.87
C LEU A 650 4.61 18.98 -0.60
N ILE A 651 3.69 19.44 0.23
CA ILE A 651 2.56 18.64 0.73
C ILE A 651 1.24 19.30 0.36
N THR A 652 0.29 18.48 -0.09
CA THR A 652 -1.08 18.89 -0.38
C THR A 652 -2.08 18.03 0.39
N CYS A 653 -3.29 18.54 0.55
CA CYS A 653 -4.37 17.85 1.25
C CYS A 653 -5.20 17.00 0.30
N ARG A 654 -5.23 15.68 0.52
CA ARG A 654 -6.07 14.73 -0.22
C ARG A 654 -7.28 14.30 0.61
N VAL A 655 -8.42 14.17 -0.06
CA VAL A 655 -9.66 13.68 0.53
C VAL A 655 -9.90 12.24 0.05
N VAL A 656 -9.97 11.29 0.98
CA VAL A 656 -10.09 9.84 0.78
C VAL A 656 -11.33 9.33 1.53
N PHE A 657 -12.02 8.30 1.07
CA PHE A 657 -13.16 7.72 1.80
C PHE A 657 -12.69 6.62 2.78
N GLN A 658 -13.34 6.50 3.94
CA GLN A 658 -13.09 5.43 4.94
C GLN A 658 -13.55 4.03 4.50
N THR A 659 -14.24 3.90 3.36
CA THR A 659 -14.91 2.66 2.97
C THR A 659 -14.52 2.20 1.56
N ASN A 660 -14.43 0.88 1.38
CA ASN A 660 -14.19 0.11 0.14
C ASN A 660 -15.23 0.31 -1.00
N VAL A 661 -15.92 1.43 -1.06
CA VAL A 661 -16.88 1.68 -2.15
C VAL A 661 -16.08 2.18 -3.35
N GLY A 662 -15.73 1.22 -4.20
CA GLY A 662 -14.80 1.21 -5.33
C GLY A 662 -14.46 2.51 -6.07
N ILE A 663 -13.38 2.45 -6.85
CA ILE A 663 -12.97 3.46 -7.84
C ILE A 663 -14.17 4.08 -8.60
N THR A 664 -15.23 3.31 -8.82
CA THR A 664 -16.54 3.74 -9.33
C THR A 664 -17.16 4.88 -8.50
N LEU A 665 -17.28 4.79 -7.18
CA LEU A 665 -17.85 5.88 -6.36
C LEU A 665 -16.94 7.12 -6.35
N ARG A 666 -15.61 6.93 -6.38
CA ARG A 666 -14.66 8.04 -6.56
C ARG A 666 -14.86 8.73 -7.90
N ARG A 667 -14.96 7.96 -9.00
CA ARG A 667 -15.25 8.47 -10.35
C ARG A 667 -16.61 9.17 -10.38
N VAL A 668 -17.64 8.55 -9.82
CA VAL A 668 -19.00 9.13 -9.70
C VAL A 668 -18.97 10.43 -8.91
N ARG A 669 -18.20 10.54 -7.81
CA ARG A 669 -18.06 11.79 -7.06
C ARG A 669 -17.34 12.86 -7.86
N VAL A 670 -16.23 12.55 -8.51
CA VAL A 670 -15.52 13.56 -9.31
C VAL A 670 -16.38 14.02 -10.48
N LEU A 671 -17.06 13.08 -11.15
CA LEU A 671 -18.07 13.39 -12.17
C LEU A 671 -19.21 14.23 -11.59
N ALA A 672 -19.74 13.88 -10.42
CA ALA A 672 -20.79 14.64 -9.75
C ALA A 672 -20.33 16.07 -9.45
N LEU A 673 -19.14 16.25 -8.85
CA LEU A 673 -18.55 17.56 -8.61
C LEU A 673 -18.38 18.34 -9.91
N MET A 674 -17.86 17.73 -10.97
CA MET A 674 -17.72 18.37 -12.28
C MET A 674 -19.09 18.81 -12.84
N ILE A 675 -20.09 17.93 -12.76
CA ILE A 675 -21.44 18.19 -13.25
C ILE A 675 -22.10 19.31 -12.45
N THR A 676 -22.09 19.25 -11.13
CA THR A 676 -22.78 20.20 -10.25
C THR A 676 -22.06 21.54 -10.15
N GLN A 677 -20.74 21.57 -10.21
CA GLN A 677 -19.95 22.79 -10.07
C GLN A 677 -19.77 23.54 -11.41
N TYR A 678 -19.68 22.82 -12.53
CA TYR A 678 -19.36 23.43 -13.83
C TYR A 678 -20.45 23.22 -14.89
N VAL A 679 -20.82 21.97 -15.20
CA VAL A 679 -21.72 21.68 -16.33
C VAL A 679 -23.10 22.30 -16.12
N ILE A 680 -23.71 22.10 -14.95
CA ILE A 680 -25.03 22.64 -14.62
C ILE A 680 -24.99 24.18 -14.57
N PRO A 681 -24.08 24.83 -13.81
CA PRO A 681 -24.02 26.29 -13.76
C PRO A 681 -23.74 26.95 -15.11
N LEU A 682 -22.83 26.41 -15.92
CA LEU A 682 -22.55 26.94 -17.26
C LEU A 682 -23.74 26.73 -18.21
N GLY A 683 -24.36 25.55 -18.18
CA GLY A 683 -25.56 25.25 -18.96
C GLY A 683 -26.71 26.18 -18.64
N LEU A 684 -27.01 26.39 -17.35
CA LEU A 684 -28.06 27.32 -16.91
C LEU A 684 -27.76 28.76 -17.31
N THR A 685 -26.51 29.20 -17.12
CA THR A 685 -26.04 30.53 -17.52
C THR A 685 -26.21 30.74 -19.02
N ALA A 686 -25.80 29.76 -19.84
CA ALA A 686 -25.96 29.77 -21.28
C ALA A 686 -27.43 29.85 -21.70
N ILE A 687 -28.30 29.02 -21.11
CA ILE A 687 -29.74 29.03 -21.39
C ILE A 687 -30.35 30.41 -21.11
N PHE A 688 -30.09 30.99 -19.93
CA PHE A 688 -30.63 32.30 -19.59
C PHE A 688 -30.19 33.39 -20.58
N TYR A 689 -28.92 33.40 -20.97
CA TYR A 689 -28.44 34.38 -21.94
C TYR A 689 -28.95 34.12 -23.36
N ILE A 690 -29.09 32.87 -23.80
CA ILE A 690 -29.71 32.54 -25.10
C ILE A 690 -31.15 33.05 -25.13
N LEU A 691 -31.91 32.87 -24.04
CA LEU A 691 -33.27 33.38 -23.93
C LEU A 691 -33.31 34.92 -23.96
N VAL A 692 -32.38 35.57 -23.25
CA VAL A 692 -32.20 37.03 -23.31
C VAL A 692 -31.89 37.49 -24.74
N MET A 693 -30.95 36.84 -25.43
CA MET A 693 -30.56 37.18 -26.79
C MET A 693 -31.70 36.97 -27.79
N ARG A 694 -32.43 35.84 -27.72
CA ARG A 694 -33.63 35.60 -28.53
C ARG A 694 -34.68 36.68 -28.31
N ARG A 695 -34.90 37.09 -27.06
CA ARG A 695 -35.86 38.16 -26.74
C ARG A 695 -35.42 39.51 -27.29
N ILE A 696 -34.13 39.83 -27.18
CA ILE A 696 -33.52 41.05 -27.74
C ILE A 696 -33.69 41.05 -29.26
N TRP A 697 -33.30 39.98 -29.97
CA TRP A 697 -33.44 39.88 -31.43
C TRP A 697 -34.89 39.89 -31.92
N SER A 698 -35.82 39.25 -31.19
CA SER A 698 -37.25 39.33 -31.51
C SER A 698 -37.79 40.76 -31.43
N ARG A 699 -37.27 41.58 -30.50
CA ARG A 699 -37.64 43.00 -30.40
C ARG A 699 -36.96 43.87 -31.45
N GLU A 700 -35.76 43.50 -31.90
CA GLU A 700 -35.03 44.15 -32.99
C GLU A 700 -35.80 44.04 -34.32
N GLN A 701 -36.45 42.90 -34.58
CA GLN A 701 -37.32 42.72 -35.75
C GLN A 701 -38.62 43.52 -35.67
N ILE A 702 -39.18 43.75 -34.47
CA ILE A 702 -40.43 44.51 -34.28
C ILE A 702 -40.17 46.03 -34.24
N ALA A 703 -39.00 46.46 -33.74
CA ALA A 703 -38.65 47.87 -33.53
C ALA A 703 -37.92 48.52 -34.73
N GLY A 704 -38.00 47.94 -35.93
CA GLY A 704 -37.41 48.44 -37.17
C GLY A 704 -37.85 49.86 -37.60
N ALA A 705 -38.66 50.55 -36.81
CA ALA A 705 -39.07 51.94 -37.03
C ALA A 705 -39.33 52.68 -35.70
N ALA A 706 -38.29 53.14 -34.97
CA ALA A 706 -38.35 54.35 -34.11
C ALA A 706 -37.06 54.64 -33.29
N ASN A 707 -36.54 55.86 -33.44
CA ASN A 707 -35.55 56.59 -32.60
C ASN A 707 -34.13 56.01 -32.45
N ASP A 708 -33.16 56.67 -33.10
CA ASP A 708 -31.72 56.36 -33.04
C ASP A 708 -31.15 56.35 -31.61
N LYS A 709 -31.60 57.24 -30.71
CA LYS A 709 -31.17 57.23 -29.29
C LYS A 709 -31.58 55.95 -28.54
N LYS A 710 -32.76 55.40 -28.82
CA LYS A 710 -33.22 54.15 -28.20
C LYS A 710 -32.48 52.95 -28.78
N ARG A 711 -32.11 53.02 -30.06
CA ARG A 711 -31.27 52.03 -30.75
C ARG A 711 -29.85 52.01 -30.19
N GLU A 712 -29.21 53.16 -29.98
CA GLU A 712 -27.89 53.24 -29.34
C GLU A 712 -27.87 52.72 -27.90
N GLU A 713 -28.88 53.04 -27.09
CA GLU A 713 -28.98 52.52 -25.71
C GLU A 713 -29.24 51.00 -25.70
N PHE A 714 -29.98 50.50 -26.69
CA PHE A 714 -30.24 49.09 -26.90
C PHE A 714 -29.00 48.33 -27.38
N ASP A 715 -28.26 48.85 -28.36
CA ASP A 715 -27.00 48.28 -28.84
C ASP A 715 -25.92 48.27 -27.76
N ARG A 716 -25.91 49.29 -26.89
CA ARG A 716 -25.05 49.30 -25.69
C ARG A 716 -25.41 48.18 -24.71
N LYS A 717 -26.70 47.96 -24.43
CA LYS A 717 -27.18 46.87 -23.57
C LYS A 717 -26.93 45.49 -24.19
N LYS A 718 -27.09 45.35 -25.51
CA LYS A 718 -26.77 44.16 -26.31
C LYS A 718 -25.28 43.85 -26.25
N ARG A 719 -24.41 44.82 -26.52
CA ARG A 719 -22.94 44.68 -26.43
C ARG A 719 -22.48 44.34 -25.02
N GLN A 720 -23.03 44.98 -23.98
CA GLN A 720 -22.72 44.65 -22.58
C GLN A 720 -23.12 43.21 -22.22
N THR A 721 -24.28 42.75 -22.71
CA THR A 721 -24.75 41.37 -22.47
C THR A 721 -23.88 40.35 -23.21
N ILE A 722 -23.46 40.64 -24.45
CA ILE A 722 -22.54 39.80 -25.22
C ILE A 722 -21.16 39.75 -24.57
N ILE A 723 -20.60 40.89 -24.15
CA ILE A 723 -19.33 40.93 -23.43
C ILE A 723 -19.41 40.13 -22.14
N MET A 724 -20.50 40.25 -21.38
CA MET A 724 -20.68 39.50 -20.13
C MET A 724 -20.81 37.98 -20.38
N LEU A 725 -21.42 37.57 -21.49
CA LEU A 725 -21.46 36.17 -21.93
C LEU A 725 -20.07 35.68 -22.36
N ILE A 726 -19.34 36.45 -23.16
CA ILE A 726 -17.96 36.13 -23.56
C ILE A 726 -17.07 36.01 -22.33
N VAL A 727 -17.17 36.92 -21.37
CA VAL A 727 -16.43 36.86 -20.11
C VAL A 727 -16.80 35.60 -19.32
N ALA A 728 -18.09 35.28 -19.16
CA ALA A 728 -18.52 34.08 -18.44
C ALA A 728 -18.02 32.77 -19.07
N PHE A 729 -17.94 32.71 -20.41
CA PHE A 729 -17.40 31.55 -21.13
C PHE A 729 -15.87 31.52 -21.22
N ALA A 730 -15.22 32.69 -21.29
CA ALA A 730 -13.76 32.80 -21.35
C ALA A 730 -13.10 32.58 -19.97
N THR A 731 -13.79 32.93 -18.87
CA THR A 731 -13.30 32.67 -17.52
C THR A 731 -13.51 31.22 -17.08
N HIS A 732 -14.37 30.46 -17.76
CA HIS A 732 -14.65 29.05 -17.46
C HIS A 732 -14.66 28.20 -18.74
N PRO A 733 -13.51 27.97 -19.41
CA PRO A 733 -13.47 27.16 -20.62
C PRO A 733 -13.84 25.70 -20.30
N PRO A 734 -14.85 25.11 -20.97
CA PRO A 734 -15.16 23.68 -20.84
C PRO A 734 -13.98 22.78 -21.25
N GLY A 735 -13.14 23.28 -22.16
CA GLY A 735 -11.97 22.57 -22.68
C GLY A 735 -10.74 22.54 -21.77
N MET A 736 -10.65 23.39 -20.73
CA MET A 736 -9.53 23.35 -19.77
C MET A 736 -9.75 22.37 -18.61
N CYS A 737 -10.99 21.89 -18.42
CA CYS A 737 -11.34 21.00 -17.31
C CYS A 737 -11.91 19.65 -17.76
N CYS A 738 -12.04 19.35 -19.06
CA CYS A 738 -12.49 18.04 -19.51
C CYS A 738 -11.33 17.02 -19.46
N PRO A 739 -11.42 15.95 -18.66
CA PRO A 739 -10.43 14.87 -18.71
C PRO A 739 -10.54 14.19 -20.07
N ILE A 740 -9.45 14.20 -20.83
CA ILE A 740 -9.36 13.47 -22.11
C ILE A 740 -9.67 11.97 -21.89
N GLY A 741 -9.48 11.44 -20.67
CA GLY A 741 -9.88 10.07 -20.28
C GLY A 741 -11.36 9.73 -20.47
N LEU A 742 -12.28 10.72 -20.45
CA LEU A 742 -13.71 10.47 -20.70
C LEU A 742 -14.08 10.43 -22.19
N ALA A 743 -13.21 10.93 -23.09
CA ALA A 743 -13.42 10.85 -24.55
C ALA A 743 -12.88 9.53 -25.14
N SER A 744 -12.17 8.72 -24.36
CA SER A 744 -11.60 7.45 -24.81
C SER A 744 -12.62 6.41 -25.33
N PRO A 745 -13.91 6.40 -24.95
CA PRO A 745 -14.88 5.50 -25.58
C PRO A 745 -15.47 6.05 -26.88
N VAL A 746 -15.30 7.35 -27.20
CA VAL A 746 -16.17 8.05 -28.17
C VAL A 746 -15.43 8.49 -29.44
N VAL A 747 -14.10 8.60 -29.43
CA VAL A 747 -13.33 9.01 -30.63
C VAL A 747 -12.46 7.86 -31.13
N PRO A 748 -12.74 7.30 -32.33
CA PRO A 748 -11.88 6.30 -32.94
C PRO A 748 -10.46 6.85 -33.13
N SER A 749 -9.51 6.04 -32.69
CA SER A 749 -8.07 6.24 -32.67
C SER A 749 -7.48 6.81 -33.98
N ILE A 750 -6.99 8.06 -33.92
CA ILE A 750 -6.02 8.60 -34.89
C ILE A 750 -4.65 8.66 -34.20
N HIS A 751 -3.65 8.05 -34.83
CA HIS A 751 -2.26 7.92 -34.35
C HIS A 751 -1.58 9.26 -34.04
N LEU A 752 -1.50 9.65 -32.76
CA LEU A 752 -0.59 10.70 -32.25
C LEU A 752 0.23 10.16 -31.06
N SER A 753 1.24 9.30 -31.31
CA SER A 753 2.07 8.71 -30.24
C SER A 753 3.22 9.61 -29.76
N LYS A 754 3.72 10.55 -30.59
CA LYS A 754 4.83 11.45 -30.19
C LYS A 754 4.39 12.71 -29.42
N PHE A 755 3.13 13.12 -29.53
CA PHE A 755 2.61 14.30 -28.81
C PHE A 755 2.19 14.00 -27.35
N LYS A 756 2.12 12.72 -26.96
CA LYS A 756 1.46 12.28 -25.72
C LYS A 756 2.20 12.68 -24.44
N ASN A 757 3.54 12.72 -24.44
CA ASN A 757 4.31 12.92 -23.19
C ASN A 757 4.47 14.40 -22.80
N GLU A 758 4.77 15.28 -23.76
CA GLU A 758 4.82 16.72 -23.47
C GLU A 758 3.42 17.30 -23.25
N ALA A 759 2.43 16.91 -24.07
CA ALA A 759 1.05 17.33 -23.84
C ALA A 759 0.51 16.85 -22.49
N LYS A 760 0.82 15.62 -22.04
CA LYS A 760 0.48 15.16 -20.68
C LYS A 760 1.13 16.02 -19.59
N ARG A 761 2.39 16.43 -19.76
CA ARG A 761 3.12 17.29 -18.80
C ARG A 761 2.51 18.69 -18.72
N TYR A 762 2.24 19.33 -19.86
CA TYR A 762 1.54 20.61 -19.93
C TYR A 762 0.10 20.50 -19.40
N TRP A 763 -0.58 19.38 -19.63
CA TRP A 763 -1.95 19.16 -19.17
C TRP A 763 -2.05 18.89 -17.68
N LYS A 764 -1.12 18.14 -17.09
CA LYS A 764 -1.01 17.99 -15.63
C LYS A 764 -0.73 19.35 -14.97
N MET A 765 0.10 20.19 -15.60
CA MET A 765 0.38 21.56 -15.16
C MET A 765 -0.86 22.47 -15.25
N ILE A 766 -1.65 22.38 -16.33
CA ILE A 766 -2.89 23.14 -16.53
C ILE A 766 -4.04 22.64 -15.62
N SER A 767 -4.21 21.32 -15.47
CA SER A 767 -5.19 20.67 -14.57
C SER A 767 -4.92 20.99 -13.11
N THR A 768 -3.63 21.14 -12.75
CA THR A 768 -3.18 21.62 -11.45
C THR A 768 -3.63 23.08 -11.26
N CYS A 769 -3.39 23.97 -12.21
CA CYS A 769 -3.91 25.35 -12.19
C CYS A 769 -5.46 25.46 -12.12
N CYS A 770 -6.20 24.42 -12.56
CA CYS A 770 -7.66 24.34 -12.46
C CYS A 770 -8.19 23.48 -11.29
N HIS A 771 -7.30 23.00 -10.40
CA HIS A 771 -7.58 22.29 -9.15
C HIS A 771 -8.49 21.04 -9.23
N ILE A 772 -8.50 20.31 -10.35
CA ILE A 772 -9.11 18.98 -10.46
C ILE A 772 -7.98 17.95 -10.58
N THR A 773 -7.62 17.26 -9.50
CA THR A 773 -6.75 16.08 -9.58
C THR A 773 -7.57 14.86 -9.98
N LEU A 774 -7.57 14.56 -11.28
CA LEU A 774 -7.94 13.26 -11.81
C LEU A 774 -6.66 12.60 -12.34
N ASP A 775 -6.19 11.55 -11.68
CA ASP A 775 -5.28 10.62 -12.32
C ASP A 775 -6.10 9.62 -13.13
N ASP A 776 -5.79 9.55 -14.43
CA ASP A 776 -6.19 8.45 -15.31
C ASP A 776 -5.25 7.27 -15.05
N ASP A 777 -5.76 6.20 -14.43
CA ASP A 777 -5.16 4.86 -14.46
C ASP A 777 -5.11 4.38 -15.91
N SER A 778 -4.07 4.77 -16.64
CA SER A 778 -3.78 4.28 -17.99
C SER A 778 -2.83 3.09 -17.92
N SER A 779 -3.30 2.01 -17.31
CA SER A 779 -2.72 0.66 -17.40
C SER A 779 -3.79 -0.33 -17.88
N THR A 780 -4.44 -0.04 -19.01
CA THR A 780 -5.30 -1.02 -19.70
C THR A 780 -4.99 -1.06 -21.19
N ASN A 781 -4.56 -2.26 -21.61
CA ASN A 781 -4.68 -2.88 -22.93
C ASN A 781 -4.03 -2.19 -24.13
N SER A 782 -2.80 -2.62 -24.43
CA SER A 782 -2.35 -2.81 -25.81
C SER A 782 -1.86 -4.25 -25.98
N GLY A 783 -2.81 -5.18 -26.06
CA GLY A 783 -2.60 -6.53 -26.55
C GLY A 783 -2.98 -6.59 -28.03
N LEU A 784 -2.10 -7.22 -28.82
CA LEU A 784 -2.04 -7.30 -30.27
C LEU A 784 -3.35 -7.55 -31.03
N GLY A 785 -3.47 -6.86 -32.17
CA GLY A 785 -4.32 -7.23 -33.30
C GLY A 785 -3.60 -6.84 -34.59
N ALA A 786 -2.59 -7.63 -34.97
CA ALA A 786 -2.04 -7.63 -36.32
C ALA A 786 -2.83 -8.66 -37.14
N SER A 787 -3.61 -8.20 -38.11
CA SER A 787 -3.91 -8.98 -39.30
C SER A 787 -4.31 -8.04 -40.43
N THR A 788 -3.36 -7.82 -41.33
CA THR A 788 -3.50 -7.78 -42.80
C THR A 788 -4.94 -7.92 -43.34
N GLN A 789 -5.43 -6.86 -43.98
CA GLN A 789 -6.50 -6.95 -44.97
C GLN A 789 -5.86 -7.08 -46.36
N ASP A 790 -6.14 -8.18 -47.05
CA ASP A 790 -6.20 -8.26 -48.51
C ASP A 790 -7.43 -9.10 -48.93
N SER A 791 -8.25 -8.49 -49.80
CA SER A 791 -9.24 -9.05 -50.76
C SER A 791 -10.20 -10.22 -50.41
N ILE A 792 -11.50 -9.88 -50.19
CA ILE A 792 -12.77 -10.22 -50.94
C ILE A 792 -12.78 -11.48 -51.86
N PRO A 793 -13.90 -12.25 -52.14
CA PRO A 793 -15.33 -12.22 -51.70
C PRO A 793 -16.05 -13.58 -51.35
N ASN A 794 -17.25 -13.45 -50.77
CA ASN A 794 -18.54 -14.18 -50.97
C ASN A 794 -18.78 -15.69 -50.72
N GLN A 795 -19.98 -15.91 -50.14
CA GLN A 795 -21.04 -16.92 -50.40
C GLN A 795 -21.27 -18.11 -49.42
N THR A 796 -22.50 -18.14 -48.86
CA THR A 796 -23.42 -19.28 -48.56
C THR A 796 -22.97 -20.36 -47.55
N ASP A 797 -23.79 -21.03 -46.72
CA ASP A 797 -25.20 -21.02 -46.31
C ASP A 797 -25.33 -22.00 -45.10
N VAL A 798 -26.31 -21.76 -44.21
CA VAL A 798 -27.24 -22.74 -43.56
C VAL A 798 -26.78 -23.76 -42.48
N SER A 799 -27.35 -23.55 -41.26
CA SER A 799 -27.89 -24.49 -40.23
C SER A 799 -26.94 -25.47 -39.49
N THR A 800 -27.03 -25.63 -38.16
CA THR A 800 -28.09 -26.41 -37.47
C THR A 800 -28.19 -26.09 -35.97
N VAL A 801 -29.43 -26.12 -35.46
CA VAL A 801 -29.95 -25.89 -34.10
C VAL A 801 -30.11 -27.21 -33.32
N VAL A 802 -29.87 -27.24 -31.99
CA VAL A 802 -30.67 -27.87 -30.88
C VAL A 802 -30.00 -27.41 -29.54
N LYS A 803 -30.52 -26.61 -28.59
CA LYS A 803 -31.74 -26.53 -27.72
C LYS A 803 -31.71 -27.42 -26.44
N ILE A 804 -32.06 -26.79 -25.28
CA ILE A 804 -32.71 -27.32 -24.04
C ILE A 804 -31.74 -27.86 -22.94
N GLU A 805 -31.81 -27.57 -21.63
CA GLU A 805 -32.77 -26.91 -20.69
C GLU A 805 -32.09 -26.49 -19.36
N GLU A 806 -32.58 -25.43 -18.72
CA GLU A 806 -32.35 -25.07 -17.31
C GLU A 806 -33.36 -25.79 -16.38
N LYS A 807 -32.96 -26.17 -15.17
CA LYS A 807 -33.88 -26.51 -14.06
C LYS A 807 -33.43 -25.84 -12.76
N LEU A 808 -34.22 -24.84 -12.34
CA LEU A 808 -34.37 -24.33 -10.98
C LEU A 808 -35.55 -25.06 -10.30
N PRO A 809 -35.50 -25.37 -8.99
CA PRO A 809 -36.69 -25.64 -8.20
C PRO A 809 -37.18 -24.41 -7.44
N SER A 810 -38.50 -24.39 -7.30
CA SER A 810 -39.42 -23.33 -6.90
C SER A 810 -39.62 -23.17 -5.38
N ASN A 811 -40.01 -21.93 -5.04
CA ASN A 811 -40.62 -21.41 -3.81
C ASN A 811 -41.55 -22.35 -3.01
N ASN A 812 -41.60 -22.11 -1.70
CA ASN A 812 -42.85 -21.86 -0.99
C ASN A 812 -42.63 -20.87 0.17
N MET A 813 -43.51 -19.88 0.23
CA MET A 813 -43.54 -18.72 1.12
C MET A 813 -44.87 -18.76 1.86
N GLU A 814 -44.87 -18.75 3.18
CA GLU A 814 -46.05 -18.41 3.99
C GLU A 814 -45.70 -17.23 4.90
N MET A 815 -46.52 -16.19 4.78
CA MET A 815 -46.53 -14.98 5.60
C MET A 815 -47.48 -15.15 6.78
N ILE A 816 -47.11 -14.71 7.98
CA ILE A 816 -48.06 -14.23 9.00
C ILE A 816 -47.48 -12.98 9.72
N ASP A 817 -48.41 -12.08 10.00
CA ASP A 817 -48.35 -10.65 10.29
C ASP A 817 -47.67 -10.15 11.59
N LEU A 818 -47.33 -8.87 11.51
CA LEU A 818 -46.98 -7.92 12.57
C LEU A 818 -48.19 -7.51 13.43
N ALA A 819 -47.99 -7.39 14.75
CA ALA A 819 -48.72 -6.43 15.60
C ALA A 819 -47.89 -6.05 16.84
N GLN A 820 -47.69 -4.73 17.05
CA GLN A 820 -47.26 -4.11 18.31
C GLN A 820 -48.52 -3.66 19.12
N PRO A 821 -48.40 -2.81 20.17
CA PRO A 821 -48.20 -3.16 21.59
C PRO A 821 -49.36 -2.64 22.49
N ASP A 822 -49.46 -3.06 23.76
CA ASP A 822 -49.93 -2.20 24.87
C ASP A 822 -49.98 -2.93 26.22
N GLY A 823 -49.72 -2.17 27.30
CA GLY A 823 -50.55 -2.29 28.52
C GLY A 823 -50.00 -3.01 29.76
N GLN A 824 -49.00 -2.42 30.43
CA GLN A 824 -49.02 -2.00 31.85
C GLN A 824 -49.71 -2.86 32.97
N ILE A 825 -48.95 -3.11 34.06
CA ILE A 825 -49.25 -2.92 35.52
C ILE A 825 -49.11 -4.14 36.50
N LYS A 826 -48.29 -3.89 37.56
CA LYS A 826 -48.21 -4.44 38.97
C LYS A 826 -47.51 -5.80 39.21
N SER A 827 -46.36 -5.85 39.91
CA SER A 827 -46.10 -5.88 41.38
C SER A 827 -46.66 -7.15 42.06
N GLU A 828 -45.89 -8.06 42.66
CA GLU A 828 -45.15 -8.03 43.95
C GLU A 828 -44.20 -9.27 43.99
N LYS A 829 -42.94 -9.16 44.41
CA LYS A 829 -42.42 -9.52 45.76
C LYS A 829 -42.95 -10.84 46.35
N ASP A 830 -42.11 -11.90 46.37
CA ASP A 830 -41.45 -12.44 47.58
C ASP A 830 -40.96 -13.89 47.41
N ALA A 831 -39.88 -14.20 48.16
CA ALA A 831 -39.45 -15.51 48.67
C ALA A 831 -38.66 -16.52 47.79
N VAL A 832 -37.36 -16.54 48.09
CA VAL A 832 -36.39 -17.67 48.11
C VAL A 832 -36.71 -18.62 49.31
N PRO A 833 -36.17 -19.85 49.53
CA PRO A 833 -35.36 -20.81 48.73
C PRO A 833 -35.88 -22.28 48.69
N GLU A 834 -35.07 -23.15 48.07
CA GLU A 834 -34.62 -24.49 48.54
C GLU A 834 -35.06 -25.76 47.76
N ASP A 835 -34.00 -26.49 47.35
CA ASP A 835 -33.85 -27.93 47.09
C ASP A 835 -34.67 -28.65 46.01
N THR A 836 -34.06 -28.88 44.84
CA THR A 836 -33.51 -30.20 44.40
C THR A 836 -32.83 -30.12 43.04
#